data_AF-A0A3M2RQ40-F1
#
_entry.id   AF-A0A3M2RQ40-F1
#
_cell.length_a   1.000
_cell.length_b   1.000
_cell.length_c   1.000
_cell.angle_alpha   90.00
_cell.angle_beta   90.00
_cell.angle_gamma   90.00
#
_symmetry.space_group_name_H-M   'P 1'
#
loop_
_entity.id
_entity.type
_entity.pdbx_description
1 polymer ?
#
loop_
_entity_poly.entity_id
_entity_poly.type
_entity_poly.pdbx_seq_one_letter_code
_entity_poly.pdbx_strand_id
1 'polypeptide(L)'
;MASQQASVSILTMQGKTALISGSCSGIGAAIAKELSARGANIVLNYPWPSLKDECDAVGKHLATPWLAVCADLSTLDGPKQLVAAAVARFGHIDILVNNAGWVPMAPLWESDPASWDKAMNLNARGCFLLTQAALPHLTPYTPSGNMSGVKGGSRIICIGSASSRTPEPAQGVYAATKGAIDAMIRVWARELPPKYGCTVNGVGPGPILNQNFIDILGDSFDVVKETVDKLTPCEGSFGEVEDVAWTVKEEKLRSHYRIDQRYEPTNTVSAGYSTVAMPASVSAFDALLSTRTAKDAHDLFGVVCAAVDASGTVFYKNQAGRRSLSSDESIPYDAFFSCYSVSKPLTTISALQCVERGLIGLDDDLSGHLPELAQQPIISAAADGSFSYEPAKKALTLRHLLTHTSGLAYDGSHPLISRWRKETQGLPPMWKCGDLLQAYSTPRLFEAGESWQYGSSIEWAGLLVSRLNGGKPLGQYMEENIFRPLGATDSTFHPNLKPNLQKRRLEMVGRNSEEGFEPAPEHWLYPEDAKDDCGGLGLFSTVPDLIKVIGDLASTSPVLLKLDTIETMTTPQFESHFMYQNLIGEGPIAEDGSMNVGFGLGGVVTLKDTVNLPKNTLTWGGMPHLAWLVNRHLGVAGLLASQVVPPGDAKSNSLISYFLQEVVRQARQRVSL
;
A
#
# COMPACT_ATOMS: atom_id res chain seq x y z
N MET A 1 -22.96 43.44 -24.68
CA MET A 1 -21.99 43.69 -23.60
C MET A 1 -22.29 42.71 -22.47
N ALA A 2 -21.57 41.60 -22.42
CA ALA A 2 -21.58 40.69 -21.27
C ALA A 2 -20.19 40.78 -20.64
N SER A 3 -20.13 41.32 -19.43
CA SER A 3 -18.91 41.53 -18.66
C SER A 3 -18.28 40.19 -18.27
N GLN A 4 -17.07 39.93 -18.76
CA GLN A 4 -16.17 38.96 -18.15
C GLN A 4 -15.85 39.43 -16.73
N GLN A 5 -16.41 38.77 -15.72
CA GLN A 5 -15.87 38.83 -14.37
C GLN A 5 -14.52 38.09 -14.39
N ALA A 6 -13.43 38.85 -14.31
CA ALA A 6 -12.12 38.31 -13.99
C ALA A 6 -12.22 37.61 -12.63
N SER A 7 -11.94 36.30 -12.60
CA SER A 7 -11.75 35.56 -11.37
C SER A 7 -10.58 36.17 -10.60
N VAL A 8 -10.83 36.75 -9.44
CA VAL A 8 -9.79 37.16 -8.50
C VAL A 8 -9.04 35.90 -8.08
N SER A 9 -7.79 35.71 -8.52
CA SER A 9 -6.98 34.58 -8.08
C SER A 9 -6.66 34.76 -6.59
N ILE A 10 -7.27 33.95 -5.73
CA ILE A 10 -6.94 33.93 -4.30
C ILE A 10 -5.51 33.40 -4.16
N LEU A 11 -4.57 34.26 -3.76
CA LEU A 11 -3.19 33.88 -3.44
C LEU A 11 -3.17 33.11 -2.12
N THR A 12 -2.89 31.81 -2.20
CA THR A 12 -3.05 30.86 -1.07
C THR A 12 -2.08 31.10 0.09
N MET A 13 -0.95 31.78 -0.15
CA MET A 13 0.08 32.04 0.86
C MET A 13 0.28 33.54 1.15
N GLN A 14 -0.69 34.38 0.77
CA GLN A 14 -0.59 35.83 0.94
C GLN A 14 -0.21 36.22 2.36
N GLY A 15 0.90 36.95 2.49
CA GLY A 15 1.37 37.53 3.75
C GLY A 15 2.15 36.58 4.67
N LYS A 16 2.30 35.30 4.31
CA LYS A 16 3.14 34.35 5.04
C LYS A 16 4.63 34.61 4.78
N THR A 17 5.50 34.21 5.70
CA THR A 17 6.95 34.30 5.56
C THR A 17 7.59 32.91 5.46
N ALA A 18 8.31 32.66 4.38
CA ALA A 18 9.03 31.43 4.12
C ALA A 18 10.55 31.63 4.21
N LEU A 19 11.21 30.88 5.09
CA LEU A 19 12.66 30.81 5.22
C LEU A 19 13.16 29.52 4.59
N ILE A 20 13.98 29.63 3.54
CA ILE A 20 14.45 28.50 2.74
C ILE A 20 15.98 28.47 2.79
N SER A 21 16.56 27.42 3.37
CA SER A 21 18.02 27.26 3.39
C SER A 21 18.58 26.81 2.03
N GLY A 22 19.76 27.32 1.65
CA GLY A 22 20.41 26.96 0.37
C GLY A 22 19.52 27.23 -0.85
N SER A 23 19.06 28.48 -1.00
CA SER A 23 17.94 28.83 -1.91
C SER A 23 18.34 29.72 -3.08
N CYS A 24 19.62 29.82 -3.38
CA CYS A 24 20.13 30.65 -4.47
C CYS A 24 20.25 29.89 -5.82
N SER A 25 20.07 28.56 -5.81
CA SER A 25 20.03 27.73 -7.02
C SER A 25 19.22 26.44 -6.80
N GLY A 26 19.00 25.68 -7.87
CA GLY A 26 18.36 24.36 -7.85
C GLY A 26 16.99 24.32 -7.17
N ILE A 27 16.75 23.26 -6.38
CA ILE A 27 15.50 23.00 -5.66
C ILE A 27 15.08 24.20 -4.79
N GLY A 28 16.02 24.79 -4.03
CA GLY A 28 15.72 25.88 -3.12
C GLY A 28 15.25 27.14 -3.83
N ALA A 29 15.83 27.46 -4.99
CA ALA A 29 15.39 28.59 -5.82
C ALA A 29 14.02 28.35 -6.46
N ALA A 30 13.73 27.11 -6.90
CA ALA A 30 12.42 26.74 -7.42
C ALA A 30 11.32 26.86 -6.34
N ILE A 31 11.59 26.38 -5.12
CA ILE A 31 10.69 26.54 -3.97
C ILE A 31 10.45 28.03 -3.68
N ALA A 32 11.49 28.86 -3.68
CA ALA A 32 11.37 30.30 -3.44
C ALA A 32 10.45 30.97 -4.46
N LYS A 33 10.62 30.67 -5.75
CA LYS A 33 9.78 31.20 -6.84
C LYS A 33 8.33 30.76 -6.69
N GLU A 34 8.07 29.48 -6.42
CA GLU A 34 6.72 28.95 -6.28
C GLU A 34 5.99 29.53 -5.06
N LEU A 35 6.64 29.58 -3.89
CA LEU A 35 6.04 30.16 -2.69
C LEU A 35 5.79 31.66 -2.85
N SER A 36 6.72 32.38 -3.50
CA SER A 36 6.52 33.79 -3.80
C SER A 36 5.38 34.01 -4.79
N ALA A 37 5.23 33.19 -5.83
CA ALA A 37 4.12 33.29 -6.78
C ALA A 37 2.75 33.12 -6.10
N ARG A 38 2.72 32.51 -4.91
CA ARG A 38 1.52 32.33 -4.08
C ARG A 38 1.34 33.41 -3.00
N GLY A 39 2.21 34.41 -2.97
CA GLY A 39 2.08 35.55 -2.07
C GLY A 39 2.87 35.47 -0.76
N ALA A 40 3.75 34.49 -0.58
CA ALA A 40 4.62 34.40 0.61
C ALA A 40 5.87 35.28 0.47
N ASN A 41 6.20 36.08 1.49
CA ASN A 41 7.50 36.75 1.62
C ASN A 41 8.62 35.72 1.75
N ILE A 42 9.77 35.95 1.13
CA ILE A 42 10.84 34.94 1.04
C ILE A 42 12.12 35.39 1.75
N VAL A 43 12.69 34.53 2.59
CA VAL A 43 14.06 34.65 3.09
C VAL A 43 14.93 33.63 2.38
N LEU A 44 15.84 34.14 1.54
CA LEU A 44 16.85 33.40 0.81
C LEU A 44 18.13 33.28 1.64
N ASN A 45 18.83 32.16 1.51
CA ASN A 45 20.07 31.87 2.22
C ASN A 45 21.18 31.40 1.29
N TYR A 46 22.36 32.01 1.46
CA TYR A 46 23.63 31.58 0.88
C TYR A 46 24.72 31.52 1.96
N PRO A 47 25.74 30.65 1.81
CA PRO A 47 26.77 30.46 2.82
C PRO A 47 27.94 31.47 2.78
N TRP A 48 28.25 32.09 1.62
CA TRP A 48 29.44 32.93 1.46
C TRP A 48 29.19 34.23 0.68
N PRO A 49 29.86 35.34 1.00
CA PRO A 49 29.65 36.63 0.33
C PRO A 49 29.75 36.59 -1.20
N SER A 50 30.56 35.70 -1.76
CA SER A 50 30.72 35.53 -3.21
C SER A 50 29.45 35.07 -3.92
N LEU A 51 28.50 34.44 -3.21
CA LEU A 51 27.22 33.97 -3.77
C LEU A 51 26.10 35.02 -3.65
N LYS A 52 26.42 36.22 -3.16
CA LYS A 52 25.43 37.28 -2.95
C LYS A 52 24.71 37.65 -4.26
N ASP A 53 25.46 37.85 -5.34
CA ASP A 53 24.89 38.31 -6.61
C ASP A 53 23.98 37.24 -7.25
N GLU A 54 24.35 35.96 -7.14
CA GLU A 54 23.53 34.82 -7.58
C GLU A 54 22.22 34.77 -6.77
N CYS A 55 22.30 34.94 -5.45
CA CYS A 55 21.11 34.92 -4.62
C CYS A 55 20.19 36.14 -4.84
N ASP A 56 20.78 37.32 -5.03
CA ASP A 56 20.04 38.53 -5.37
C ASP A 56 19.37 38.39 -6.75
N ALA A 57 19.97 37.66 -7.70
CA ALA A 57 19.36 37.36 -9.00
C ALA A 57 18.09 36.52 -8.83
N VAL A 58 18.09 35.48 -7.98
CA VAL A 58 16.86 34.74 -7.63
C VAL A 58 15.82 35.67 -7.01
N GLY A 59 16.24 36.50 -6.05
CA GLY A 59 15.36 37.47 -5.38
C GLY A 59 14.65 38.41 -6.35
N LYS A 60 15.36 38.94 -7.36
CA LYS A 60 14.78 39.84 -8.38
C LYS A 60 13.64 39.22 -9.20
N HIS A 61 13.52 37.89 -9.24
CA HIS A 61 12.44 37.18 -9.92
C HIS A 61 11.24 36.83 -9.02
N LEU A 62 11.28 37.19 -7.74
CA LEU A 62 10.20 36.92 -6.79
C LEU A 62 9.10 37.99 -6.89
N ALA A 63 7.85 37.55 -6.82
CA ALA A 63 6.65 38.39 -6.88
C ALA A 63 6.29 39.10 -5.56
N THR A 64 7.07 38.85 -4.49
CA THR A 64 6.79 39.30 -3.11
C THR A 64 8.04 39.88 -2.46
N PRO A 65 7.92 40.58 -1.32
CA PRO A 65 9.08 41.00 -0.54
C PRO A 65 10.02 39.85 -0.21
N TRP A 66 11.32 40.10 -0.36
CA TRP A 66 12.35 39.11 -0.09
C TRP A 66 13.56 39.69 0.64
N LEU A 67 14.34 38.81 1.27
CA LEU A 67 15.60 39.11 1.95
C LEU A 67 16.62 38.02 1.63
N ALA A 68 17.81 38.38 1.15
CA ALA A 68 18.91 37.44 0.99
C ALA A 68 19.90 37.57 2.16
N VAL A 69 20.23 36.44 2.82
CA VAL A 69 21.05 36.41 4.04
C VAL A 69 22.27 35.50 3.84
N CYS A 70 23.45 36.07 4.07
CA CYS A 70 24.71 35.33 4.12
C CYS A 70 24.83 34.63 5.48
N ALA A 71 24.66 33.31 5.53
CA ALA A 71 24.81 32.52 6.74
C ALA A 71 25.24 31.08 6.41
N ASP A 72 26.38 30.65 6.93
CA ASP A 72 26.91 29.29 6.74
C ASP A 72 26.28 28.31 7.74
N LEU A 73 25.42 27.44 7.22
CA LEU A 73 24.67 26.47 8.01
C LEU A 73 25.50 25.27 8.50
N SER A 74 26.73 25.12 8.05
CA SER A 74 27.65 24.12 8.60
C SER A 74 28.24 24.54 9.96
N THR A 75 28.19 25.84 10.27
CA THR A 75 28.69 26.42 11.53
C THR A 75 27.65 26.35 12.65
N LEU A 76 28.08 26.59 13.90
CA LEU A 76 27.17 26.62 15.05
C LEU A 76 26.31 27.90 15.11
N ASP A 77 26.79 29.01 14.52
CA ASP A 77 26.15 30.33 14.63
C ASP A 77 25.32 30.71 13.41
N GLY A 78 25.68 30.23 12.22
CA GLY A 78 24.99 30.57 10.97
C GLY A 78 23.47 30.34 11.01
N PRO A 79 22.97 29.20 11.52
CA PRO A 79 21.53 28.97 11.65
C PRO A 79 20.81 30.04 12.49
N LYS A 80 21.41 30.48 13.61
CA LYS A 80 20.83 31.53 14.46
C LYS A 80 20.86 32.90 13.77
N GLN A 81 21.94 33.22 13.07
CA GLN A 81 22.06 34.46 12.30
C GLN A 81 21.00 34.55 11.20
N LEU A 82 20.75 33.43 10.50
CA LEU A 82 19.73 33.34 9.47
C LEU A 82 18.33 33.61 10.02
N VAL A 83 17.97 32.94 11.13
CA VAL A 83 16.67 33.16 11.78
C VAL A 83 16.53 34.59 12.31
N ALA A 84 17.57 35.13 12.95
CA ALA A 84 17.55 36.49 13.48
C ALA A 84 17.30 37.53 12.38
N ALA A 85 17.94 37.37 11.21
CA ALA A 85 17.72 38.26 10.07
C ALA A 85 16.30 38.14 9.49
N ALA A 86 15.76 36.92 9.38
CA ALA A 86 14.39 36.67 8.95
C ALA A 86 13.37 37.38 9.85
N VAL A 87 13.51 37.20 11.17
CA VAL A 87 12.62 37.76 12.19
C VAL A 87 12.76 39.27 12.25
N ALA A 88 13.97 39.83 12.15
CA ALA A 88 14.17 41.28 12.13
C ALA A 88 13.46 41.95 10.94
N ARG A 89 13.33 41.25 9.80
CA ARG A 89 12.70 41.79 8.59
C ARG A 89 11.18 41.57 8.51
N PHE A 90 10.71 40.39 8.92
CA PHE A 90 9.34 39.92 8.68
C PHE A 90 8.57 39.55 9.96
N GLY A 91 9.24 39.55 11.12
CA GLY A 91 8.63 39.37 12.45
C GLY A 91 8.40 37.92 12.89
N HIS A 92 8.03 37.03 11.98
CA HIS A 92 7.77 35.61 12.26
C HIS A 92 8.14 34.71 11.07
N ILE A 93 8.11 33.41 11.28
CA ILE A 93 8.33 32.38 10.27
C ILE A 93 7.10 31.49 10.19
N ASP A 94 6.42 31.47 9.04
CA ASP A 94 5.29 30.56 8.79
C ASP A 94 5.74 29.26 8.14
N ILE A 95 6.79 29.32 7.32
CA ILE A 95 7.27 28.16 6.56
C ILE A 95 8.80 28.11 6.69
N LEU A 96 9.31 27.08 7.35
CA LEU A 96 10.72 26.74 7.37
C LEU A 96 10.97 25.60 6.38
N VAL A 97 11.88 25.80 5.43
CA VAL A 97 12.33 24.75 4.50
C VAL A 97 13.82 24.48 4.73
N ASN A 98 14.11 23.34 5.34
CA ASN A 98 15.47 22.81 5.47
C ASN A 98 15.87 22.12 4.16
N ASN A 99 16.52 22.88 3.26
CA ASN A 99 16.91 22.42 1.92
C ASN A 99 18.43 22.38 1.70
N ALA A 100 19.22 23.21 2.39
CA ALA A 100 20.67 23.24 2.20
C ALA A 100 21.32 21.85 2.37
N GLY A 101 22.16 21.48 1.43
CA GLY A 101 22.92 20.25 1.51
C GLY A 101 24.03 20.12 0.47
N TRP A 102 24.92 19.16 0.71
CA TRP A 102 26.01 18.76 -0.17
C TRP A 102 26.04 17.24 -0.32
N VAL A 103 26.42 16.77 -1.51
CA VAL A 103 26.38 15.35 -1.89
C VAL A 103 27.82 14.85 -2.08
N PRO A 104 28.49 14.36 -1.02
CA PRO A 104 29.76 13.66 -1.18
C PRO A 104 29.54 12.30 -1.85
N MET A 105 30.29 12.03 -2.93
CA MET A 105 30.35 10.72 -3.57
C MET A 105 31.76 10.16 -3.45
N ALA A 106 31.91 9.08 -2.70
CA ALA A 106 33.13 8.31 -2.60
C ALA A 106 32.81 6.90 -2.06
N PRO A 107 33.45 5.83 -2.58
CA PRO A 107 33.36 4.53 -1.93
C PRO A 107 33.93 4.61 -0.50
N LEU A 108 33.57 3.66 0.36
CA LEU A 108 33.92 3.71 1.78
C LEU A 108 35.43 3.86 2.03
N TRP A 109 36.26 3.19 1.21
CA TRP A 109 37.73 3.21 1.34
C TRP A 109 38.39 4.49 0.81
N GLU A 110 37.66 5.35 0.09
CA GLU A 110 38.12 6.67 -0.37
C GLU A 110 37.42 7.82 0.37
N SER A 111 36.43 7.51 1.21
CA SER A 111 35.72 8.50 2.01
C SER A 111 36.63 9.03 3.12
N ASP A 112 36.97 10.31 3.05
CA ASP A 112 37.80 10.96 4.06
C ASP A 112 36.96 11.57 5.22
N PRO A 113 37.52 11.66 6.45
CA PRO A 113 36.82 12.22 7.60
C PRO A 113 36.39 13.68 7.45
N ALA A 114 37.11 14.50 6.68
CA ALA A 114 36.74 15.91 6.49
C ALA A 114 35.48 16.04 5.61
N SER A 115 35.35 15.19 4.59
CA SER A 115 34.12 15.07 3.80
C SER A 115 32.95 14.56 4.65
N TRP A 116 33.18 13.60 5.54
CA TRP A 116 32.18 13.17 6.53
C TRP A 116 31.71 14.33 7.40
N ASP A 117 32.64 15.02 8.05
CA ASP A 117 32.34 16.13 8.95
C ASP A 117 31.60 17.23 8.20
N LYS A 118 32.08 17.64 7.02
CA LYS A 118 31.44 18.68 6.21
C LYS A 118 29.99 18.31 5.86
N ALA A 119 29.74 17.09 5.39
CA ALA A 119 28.40 16.64 5.02
C ALA A 119 27.48 16.54 6.24
N MET A 120 27.93 15.94 7.34
CA MET A 120 27.15 15.82 8.57
C MET A 120 26.86 17.19 9.19
N ASN A 121 27.85 18.09 9.18
CA ASN A 121 27.74 19.43 9.74
C ASN A 121 26.72 20.28 8.97
N LEU A 122 26.74 20.22 7.64
CA LEU A 122 25.82 20.97 6.79
C LEU A 122 24.43 20.31 6.73
N ASN A 123 24.35 19.07 6.27
CA ASN A 123 23.08 18.41 5.93
C ASN A 123 22.27 18.07 7.18
N ALA A 124 22.91 17.47 8.19
CA ALA A 124 22.22 16.97 9.38
C ALA A 124 22.21 17.99 10.53
N ARG A 125 23.40 18.41 11.02
CA ARG A 125 23.49 19.36 12.14
C ARG A 125 22.94 20.74 11.77
N GLY A 126 23.21 21.22 10.56
CA GLY A 126 22.66 22.49 10.08
C GLY A 126 21.12 22.49 10.10
N CYS A 127 20.49 21.42 9.60
CA CYS A 127 19.04 21.20 9.67
C CYS A 127 18.52 21.20 11.12
N PHE A 128 19.21 20.48 12.02
CA PHE A 128 18.89 20.44 13.44
C PHE A 128 18.93 21.83 14.09
N LEU A 129 20.04 22.55 13.92
CA LEU A 129 20.25 23.86 14.55
C LEU A 129 19.35 24.95 13.95
N LEU A 130 19.08 24.91 12.65
CA LEU A 130 18.18 25.85 11.99
C LEU A 130 16.75 25.65 12.47
N THR A 131 16.30 24.39 12.54
CA THR A 131 14.99 24.05 13.10
C THR A 131 14.90 24.53 14.54
N GLN A 132 15.87 24.20 15.38
CA GLN A 132 15.91 24.63 16.78
C GLN A 132 15.84 26.16 16.92
N ALA A 133 16.60 26.90 16.12
CA ALA A 133 16.62 28.36 16.15
C ALA A 133 15.29 28.98 15.71
N ALA A 134 14.56 28.36 14.77
CA ALA A 134 13.31 28.87 14.26
C ALA A 134 12.12 28.67 15.21
N LEU A 135 12.14 27.64 16.08
CA LEU A 135 11.00 27.26 16.92
C LEU A 135 10.38 28.41 17.74
N PRO A 136 11.15 29.30 18.39
CA PRO A 136 10.58 30.41 19.16
C PRO A 136 9.92 31.49 18.30
N HIS A 137 10.12 31.46 16.98
CA HIS A 137 9.71 32.49 16.04
C HIS A 137 8.66 32.00 15.03
N LEU A 138 8.18 30.77 15.22
CA LEU A 138 7.08 30.23 14.43
C LEU A 138 5.79 31.00 14.75
N THR A 139 4.99 31.27 13.71
CA THR A 139 3.64 31.81 13.87
C THR A 139 2.84 30.94 14.84
N PRO A 140 2.34 31.52 15.96
CA PRO A 140 1.59 30.78 16.97
C PRO A 140 0.30 30.17 16.42
N TYR A 141 -0.08 29.04 16.99
CA TYR A 141 -1.33 28.36 16.68
C TYR A 141 -2.48 28.81 17.59
N THR A 142 -3.68 28.93 17.03
CA THR A 142 -4.92 29.04 17.81
C THR A 142 -5.67 27.71 17.77
N PRO A 143 -5.81 26.97 18.89
CA PRO A 143 -6.49 25.67 18.92
C PRO A 143 -7.91 25.69 18.36
N SER A 144 -8.17 24.91 17.31
CA SER A 144 -9.53 24.61 16.84
C SER A 144 -10.03 23.27 17.39
N GLY A 145 -10.33 23.19 18.69
CA GLY A 145 -11.00 22.04 19.32
C GLY A 145 -10.26 20.69 19.25
N ASN A 146 -10.75 19.71 20.03
CA ASN A 146 -9.98 18.54 20.45
C ASN A 146 -9.73 17.46 19.37
N MET A 147 -10.11 17.66 18.11
CA MET A 147 -10.10 16.61 17.07
C MET A 147 -9.78 17.11 15.64
N SER A 148 -9.35 18.36 15.42
CA SER A 148 -9.05 18.84 14.06
C SER A 148 -7.56 19.11 13.84
N GLY A 149 -7.02 18.50 12.77
CA GLY A 149 -5.70 18.85 12.26
C GLY A 149 -5.60 20.36 12.03
N VAL A 150 -4.43 20.91 12.39
CA VAL A 150 -4.03 22.32 12.39
C VAL A 150 -4.69 23.14 11.26
N LYS A 151 -5.74 23.92 11.57
CA LYS A 151 -6.25 25.00 10.70
C LYS A 151 -5.52 26.30 11.07
N GLY A 152 -4.51 26.66 10.27
CA GLY A 152 -3.60 27.78 10.56
C GLY A 152 -2.49 27.36 11.54
N GLY A 153 -1.26 27.84 11.35
CA GLY A 153 -0.06 27.40 12.06
C GLY A 153 1.15 27.25 11.13
N SER A 154 2.34 27.16 11.70
CA SER A 154 3.61 27.14 10.93
C SER A 154 3.93 25.76 10.35
N ARG A 155 4.83 25.72 9.36
CA ARG A 155 5.25 24.49 8.68
C ARG A 155 6.77 24.37 8.71
N ILE A 156 7.25 23.18 9.07
CA ILE A 156 8.64 22.79 8.91
C ILE A 156 8.68 21.70 7.85
N ILE A 157 9.47 21.92 6.81
CA ILE A 157 9.61 21.02 5.67
C ILE A 157 11.10 20.70 5.53
N CYS A 158 11.45 19.43 5.54
CA CYS A 158 12.82 18.96 5.42
C CYS A 158 13.01 18.24 4.08
N ILE A 159 13.97 18.69 3.28
CA ILE A 159 14.31 18.04 2.02
C ILE A 159 15.25 16.86 2.30
N GLY A 160 14.67 15.66 2.27
CA GLY A 160 15.35 14.37 2.39
C GLY A 160 16.03 13.95 1.08
N SER A 161 16.07 12.66 0.82
CA SER A 161 16.53 12.06 -0.45
C SER A 161 16.03 10.62 -0.54
N ALA A 162 15.78 10.10 -1.74
CA ALA A 162 15.60 8.67 -1.93
C ALA A 162 16.80 7.86 -1.41
N SER A 163 18.02 8.43 -1.45
CA SER A 163 19.25 7.80 -0.95
C SER A 163 19.23 7.44 0.54
N SER A 164 18.30 7.96 1.36
CA SER A 164 18.17 7.49 2.75
C SER A 164 17.54 6.09 2.85
N ARG A 165 16.86 5.64 1.80
CA ARG A 165 16.14 4.37 1.72
C ARG A 165 16.73 3.43 0.67
N THR A 166 17.11 3.98 -0.48
CA THR A 166 17.69 3.25 -1.62
C THR A 166 19.03 3.91 -2.02
N PRO A 167 20.09 3.77 -1.21
CA PRO A 167 21.40 4.34 -1.52
C PRO A 167 22.11 3.55 -2.63
N GLU A 168 22.87 4.27 -3.45
CA GLU A 168 23.76 3.68 -4.47
C GLU A 168 25.21 3.54 -3.96
N PRO A 169 26.06 2.73 -4.61
CA PRO A 169 27.49 2.73 -4.37
C PRO A 169 28.08 4.14 -4.36
N ALA A 170 29.08 4.35 -3.50
CA ALA A 170 29.72 5.65 -3.24
C ALA A 170 28.86 6.73 -2.54
N GLN A 171 27.60 6.46 -2.18
CA GLN A 171 26.75 7.45 -1.48
C GLN A 171 26.76 7.33 0.06
N GLY A 172 27.64 6.53 0.66
CA GLY A 172 27.56 6.16 2.08
C GLY A 172 27.43 7.35 3.05
N VAL A 173 28.28 8.36 2.90
CA VAL A 173 28.26 9.58 3.74
C VAL A 173 26.98 10.40 3.50
N TYR A 174 26.61 10.61 2.24
CA TYR A 174 25.42 11.36 1.87
C TYR A 174 24.14 10.69 2.40
N ALA A 175 23.99 9.38 2.16
CA ALA A 175 22.88 8.57 2.63
C ALA A 175 22.75 8.62 4.14
N ALA A 176 23.85 8.53 4.89
CA ALA A 176 23.85 8.66 6.34
C ALA A 176 23.27 10.01 6.80
N THR A 177 23.65 11.11 6.13
CA THR A 177 23.12 12.44 6.47
C THR A 177 21.61 12.56 6.24
N LYS A 178 21.09 11.93 5.18
CA LYS A 178 19.66 11.93 4.85
C LYS A 178 18.87 10.98 5.74
N GLY A 179 19.46 9.85 6.15
CA GLY A 179 18.91 8.98 7.19
C GLY A 179 18.79 9.68 8.55
N ALA A 180 19.75 10.54 8.91
CA ALA A 180 19.66 11.38 10.11
C ALA A 180 18.49 12.37 10.03
N ILE A 181 18.28 13.01 8.87
CA ILE A 181 17.13 13.89 8.63
C ILE A 181 15.81 13.12 8.77
N ASP A 182 15.70 11.94 8.16
CA ASP A 182 14.50 11.09 8.29
C ASP A 182 14.21 10.77 9.74
N ALA A 183 15.22 10.36 10.52
CA ALA A 183 15.08 10.11 11.95
C ALA A 183 14.59 11.33 12.73
N MET A 184 15.17 12.51 12.47
CA MET A 184 14.75 13.78 13.11
C MET A 184 13.30 14.13 12.78
N ILE A 185 12.89 14.02 11.51
CA ILE A 185 11.51 14.32 11.08
C ILE A 185 10.50 13.48 11.86
N ARG A 186 10.76 12.17 12.07
CA ARG A 186 9.80 11.30 12.79
C ARG A 186 9.57 11.73 14.23
N VAL A 187 10.65 12.15 14.89
CA VAL A 187 10.60 12.65 16.26
C VAL A 187 9.89 14.00 16.29
N TRP A 188 10.33 14.94 15.46
CA TRP A 188 9.81 16.30 15.42
C TRP A 188 8.34 16.38 15.01
N ALA A 189 7.87 15.51 14.13
CA ALA A 189 6.47 15.43 13.73
C ALA A 189 5.51 15.07 14.87
N ARG A 190 6.03 14.53 15.98
CA ARG A 190 5.26 14.21 17.20
C ARG A 190 5.53 15.21 18.31
N GLU A 191 6.79 15.63 18.45
CA GLU A 191 7.25 16.47 19.55
C GLU A 191 6.89 17.96 19.36
N LEU A 192 7.03 18.48 18.14
CA LEU A 192 6.92 19.93 17.90
C LEU A 192 5.46 20.43 17.76
N PRO A 193 4.52 19.71 17.11
CA PRO A 193 3.15 20.22 16.96
C PRO A 193 2.43 20.56 18.28
N PRO A 194 2.48 19.73 19.33
CA PRO A 194 1.80 20.04 20.60
C PRO A 194 2.34 21.30 21.30
N LYS A 195 3.61 21.62 21.09
CA LYS A 195 4.29 22.73 21.76
C LYS A 195 4.31 24.02 20.95
N TYR A 196 4.54 23.92 19.64
CA TYR A 196 4.76 25.06 18.75
C TYR A 196 3.65 25.26 17.72
N GLY A 197 2.66 24.36 17.66
CA GLY A 197 1.52 24.53 16.77
C GLY A 197 1.90 24.49 15.28
N CYS A 198 2.86 23.62 14.94
CA CYS A 198 3.40 23.49 13.60
C CYS A 198 3.26 22.08 13.04
N THR A 199 3.35 21.92 11.72
CA THR A 199 3.53 20.60 11.08
C THR A 199 5.00 20.36 10.76
N VAL A 200 5.46 19.11 10.80
CA VAL A 200 6.80 18.72 10.34
C VAL A 200 6.65 17.64 9.27
N ASN A 201 7.17 17.88 8.07
CA ASN A 201 7.07 16.96 6.93
C ASN A 201 8.43 16.79 6.23
N GLY A 202 8.61 15.63 5.59
CA GLY A 202 9.76 15.34 4.74
C GLY A 202 9.38 15.27 3.27
N VAL A 203 10.20 15.80 2.38
CA VAL A 203 10.12 15.58 0.94
C VAL A 203 11.39 14.85 0.51
N GLY A 204 11.28 13.60 0.06
CA GLY A 204 12.41 12.75 -0.30
C GLY A 204 12.49 12.53 -1.81
N PRO A 205 13.04 13.48 -2.59
CA PRO A 205 13.11 13.35 -4.04
C PRO A 205 14.08 12.24 -4.47
N GLY A 206 13.81 11.65 -5.64
CA GLY A 206 14.79 10.87 -6.40
C GLY A 206 15.81 11.80 -7.10
N PRO A 207 16.53 11.30 -8.12
CA PRO A 207 17.43 12.14 -8.91
C PRO A 207 16.69 13.34 -9.52
N ILE A 208 17.14 14.56 -9.20
CA ILE A 208 16.58 15.82 -9.72
C ILE A 208 17.59 16.46 -10.67
N LEU A 209 17.19 16.72 -11.90
CA LEU A 209 18.06 17.33 -12.89
C LEU A 209 18.31 18.80 -12.54
N ASN A 210 19.57 19.17 -12.41
CA ASN A 210 20.02 20.55 -12.28
C ASN A 210 21.53 20.62 -12.60
N GLN A 211 22.06 21.83 -12.78
CA GLN A 211 23.46 22.02 -13.17
C GLN A 211 24.44 21.38 -12.17
N ASN A 212 24.20 21.52 -10.85
CA ASN A 212 25.06 20.91 -9.83
C ASN A 212 25.08 19.38 -9.94
N PHE A 213 23.94 18.76 -10.27
CA PHE A 213 23.87 17.31 -10.46
C PHE A 213 24.65 16.85 -11.70
N ILE A 214 24.58 17.62 -12.79
CA ILE A 214 25.39 17.39 -14.00
C ILE A 214 26.88 17.52 -13.66
N ASP A 215 27.26 18.57 -12.94
CA ASP A 215 28.66 18.84 -12.59
C ASP A 215 29.24 17.78 -11.64
N ILE A 216 28.43 17.25 -10.71
CA ILE A 216 28.84 16.16 -9.80
C ILE A 216 29.11 14.86 -10.57
N LEU A 217 28.30 14.56 -11.58
CA LEU A 217 28.44 13.32 -12.35
C LEU A 217 29.50 13.40 -13.45
N GLY A 218 29.79 14.60 -13.97
CA GLY A 218 30.80 14.82 -15.00
C GLY A 218 30.63 13.86 -16.18
N ASP A 219 31.70 13.16 -16.54
CA ASP A 219 31.73 12.18 -17.64
C ASP A 219 30.76 11.00 -17.46
N SER A 220 30.30 10.74 -16.22
CA SER A 220 29.33 9.68 -15.92
C SER A 220 27.88 10.11 -16.14
N PHE A 221 27.62 11.39 -16.45
CA PHE A 221 26.27 11.92 -16.55
C PHE A 221 25.42 11.18 -17.58
N ASP A 222 25.95 10.91 -18.79
CA ASP A 222 25.19 10.23 -19.84
C ASP A 222 24.81 8.79 -19.48
N VAL A 223 25.71 8.08 -18.79
CA VAL A 223 25.49 6.70 -18.31
C VAL A 223 24.44 6.66 -17.20
N VAL A 224 24.53 7.61 -16.26
CA VAL A 224 23.55 7.73 -15.17
C VAL A 224 22.19 8.15 -15.73
N LYS A 225 22.16 9.07 -16.71
CA LYS A 225 20.94 9.48 -17.39
C LYS A 225 20.25 8.31 -18.07
N GLU A 226 20.98 7.52 -18.86
CA GLU A 226 20.40 6.34 -19.51
C GLU A 226 19.85 5.33 -18.49
N THR A 227 20.52 5.20 -17.34
CA THR A 227 20.08 4.32 -16.24
C THR A 227 18.81 4.85 -15.57
N VAL A 228 18.74 6.15 -15.27
CA VAL A 228 17.57 6.80 -14.66
C VAL A 228 16.38 6.76 -15.61
N ASP A 229 16.58 7.00 -16.90
CA ASP A 229 15.52 6.94 -17.92
C ASP A 229 14.93 5.52 -18.01
N LYS A 230 15.76 4.47 -17.87
CA LYS A 230 15.30 3.06 -17.85
C LYS A 230 14.60 2.66 -16.55
N LEU A 231 15.05 3.20 -15.42
CA LEU A 231 14.56 2.82 -14.09
C LEU A 231 13.37 3.67 -13.62
N THR A 232 13.05 4.78 -14.29
CA THR A 232 11.91 5.65 -13.97
C THR A 232 10.70 5.27 -14.83
N PRO A 233 9.67 4.60 -14.28
CA PRO A 233 8.53 4.14 -15.08
C PRO A 233 7.71 5.30 -15.66
N CYS A 234 6.99 5.02 -16.76
CA CYS A 234 6.06 5.93 -17.47
C CYS A 234 6.68 7.09 -18.26
N GLU A 235 7.49 7.96 -17.64
CA GLU A 235 8.04 9.17 -18.29
C GLU A 235 9.51 9.03 -18.68
N GLY A 236 10.27 8.13 -18.04
CA GLY A 236 11.67 7.84 -18.37
C GLY A 236 12.58 9.07 -18.29
N SER A 237 12.54 9.79 -17.18
CA SER A 237 13.26 11.05 -17.00
C SER A 237 13.63 11.33 -15.54
N PHE A 238 14.58 12.25 -15.34
CA PHE A 238 14.83 12.85 -14.03
C PHE A 238 13.63 13.66 -13.56
N GLY A 239 13.46 13.79 -12.25
CA GLY A 239 12.55 14.80 -11.71
C GLY A 239 13.08 16.20 -11.98
N GLU A 240 12.18 17.16 -12.16
CA GLU A 240 12.53 18.58 -12.30
C GLU A 240 12.50 19.28 -10.94
N VAL A 241 13.21 20.41 -10.83
CA VAL A 241 13.21 21.20 -9.58
C VAL A 241 11.81 21.72 -9.23
N GLU A 242 10.97 21.91 -10.25
CA GLU A 242 9.56 22.25 -10.13
C GLU A 242 8.78 21.13 -9.40
N ASP A 243 9.01 19.85 -9.66
CA ASP A 243 8.26 18.76 -9.02
C ASP A 243 8.38 18.81 -7.49
N VAL A 244 9.59 19.12 -7.01
CA VAL A 244 9.85 19.31 -5.58
C VAL A 244 9.15 20.57 -5.07
N ALA A 245 9.22 21.68 -5.81
CA ALA A 245 8.53 22.92 -5.44
C ALA A 245 6.99 22.76 -5.40
N TRP A 246 6.42 21.98 -6.33
CA TRP A 246 5.01 21.64 -6.41
C TRP A 246 4.57 20.76 -5.22
N THR A 247 5.46 19.90 -4.72
CA THR A 247 5.20 19.09 -3.52
C THR A 247 5.24 19.96 -2.25
N VAL A 248 6.20 20.88 -2.15
CA VAL A 248 6.36 21.76 -0.97
C VAL A 248 5.18 22.70 -0.74
N LYS A 249 4.50 23.13 -1.80
CA LYS A 249 3.38 24.09 -1.71
C LYS A 249 2.05 23.54 -1.18
N GLU A 250 1.88 22.22 -1.09
CA GLU A 250 0.55 21.63 -0.91
C GLU A 250 -0.07 22.01 0.45
N GLU A 251 -1.17 22.79 0.43
CA GLU A 251 -1.81 23.34 1.64
C GLU A 251 -2.42 22.27 2.56
N LYS A 252 -2.55 21.02 2.11
CA LYS A 252 -3.17 19.92 2.86
C LYS A 252 -2.19 18.91 3.44
N LEU A 253 -0.90 19.22 3.53
CA LEU A 253 0.08 18.48 4.35
C LEU A 253 -0.26 18.60 5.85
N ARG A 254 -1.41 18.05 6.26
CA ARG A 254 -1.80 17.84 7.65
C ARG A 254 -0.79 16.88 8.23
N SER A 255 -0.17 17.20 9.36
CA SER A 255 0.84 16.39 10.06
C SER A 255 0.41 14.92 10.18
N HIS A 256 0.77 14.13 9.18
CA HIS A 256 0.72 12.67 9.16
C HIS A 256 2.04 12.28 8.53
N TYR A 257 3.10 12.33 9.32
CA TYR A 257 4.32 11.65 8.94
C TYR A 257 4.03 10.14 9.00
N ARG A 258 3.75 9.54 7.83
CA ARG A 258 3.79 8.08 7.62
C ARG A 258 5.25 7.69 7.44
N ILE A 259 5.78 6.95 8.41
CA ILE A 259 6.90 6.04 8.16
C ILE A 259 6.29 4.82 7.49
N ASP A 260 6.75 4.48 6.30
CA ASP A 260 6.76 3.09 5.88
C ASP A 260 7.68 2.35 6.86
N GLN A 261 7.10 1.68 7.86
CA GLN A 261 7.82 0.91 8.88
C GLN A 261 8.36 -0.43 8.36
N ARG A 262 8.47 -0.61 7.04
CA ARG A 262 9.08 -1.82 6.47
C ARG A 262 10.61 -1.67 6.38
N TYR A 263 11.29 -1.78 7.52
CA TYR A 263 12.51 -2.60 7.67
C TYR A 263 13.00 -2.62 9.13
N GLU A 264 12.21 -3.17 10.04
CA GLU A 264 12.74 -4.24 10.90
C GLU A 264 12.13 -5.55 10.38
N PRO A 265 12.80 -6.71 10.48
CA PRO A 265 12.24 -7.98 10.01
C PRO A 265 11.09 -8.41 10.94
N THR A 266 9.97 -7.71 10.85
CA THR A 266 8.67 -8.15 11.35
C THR A 266 7.90 -8.68 10.15
N ASN A 267 7.44 -9.93 10.26
CA ASN A 267 6.76 -10.77 9.27
C ASN A 267 5.43 -10.20 8.72
N THR A 268 5.41 -8.97 8.23
CA THR A 268 4.30 -8.36 7.50
C THR A 268 4.79 -8.02 6.09
N VAL A 269 4.75 -9.02 5.21
CA VAL A 269 4.95 -8.83 3.78
C VAL A 269 3.59 -8.54 3.14
N SER A 270 3.36 -7.29 2.78
CA SER A 270 2.30 -6.92 1.84
C SER A 270 2.60 -7.54 0.47
N ALA A 271 1.61 -8.13 -0.18
CA ALA A 271 1.70 -8.86 -1.45
C ALA A 271 1.86 -7.93 -2.68
N GLY A 272 2.99 -7.25 -2.79
CA GLY A 272 3.32 -6.41 -3.95
C GLY A 272 3.97 -7.16 -5.13
N TYR A 273 3.44 -7.03 -6.35
CA TYR A 273 3.99 -7.47 -7.64
C TYR A 273 5.06 -6.52 -8.23
N SER A 274 6.22 -7.09 -8.59
CA SER A 274 7.09 -6.43 -9.58
C SER A 274 6.39 -6.39 -10.97
N THR A 275 6.29 -5.20 -11.57
CA THR A 275 5.75 -5.00 -12.92
C THR A 275 6.74 -5.47 -13.98
N VAL A 276 6.41 -6.53 -14.72
CA VAL A 276 7.20 -6.99 -15.87
C VAL A 276 6.31 -7.13 -17.10
N ALA A 277 6.78 -6.63 -18.24
CA ALA A 277 6.06 -6.67 -19.51
C ALA A 277 6.06 -8.09 -20.11
N MET A 278 4.90 -8.53 -20.63
CA MET A 278 4.75 -9.81 -21.32
C MET A 278 5.46 -9.85 -22.69
N PRO A 279 6.08 -10.97 -23.08
CA PRO A 279 6.41 -11.26 -24.47
C PRO A 279 5.13 -11.55 -25.29
N ALA A 280 5.09 -11.09 -26.54
CA ALA A 280 3.88 -11.16 -27.38
C ALA A 280 3.64 -12.57 -27.99
N SER A 281 2.64 -13.30 -27.48
CA SER A 281 1.76 -14.31 -28.15
C SER A 281 1.36 -15.47 -27.22
N VAL A 282 0.33 -16.26 -27.60
CA VAL A 282 -0.18 -17.44 -26.84
C VAL A 282 0.92 -18.47 -26.53
N SER A 283 1.95 -18.56 -27.37
CA SER A 283 3.10 -19.43 -27.10
C SER A 283 3.99 -18.90 -25.97
N ALA A 284 3.95 -17.60 -25.65
CA ALA A 284 4.82 -17.00 -24.66
C ALA A 284 4.45 -17.39 -23.24
N PHE A 285 3.17 -17.38 -22.84
CA PHE A 285 2.80 -17.75 -21.47
C PHE A 285 2.97 -19.26 -21.23
N ASP A 286 2.58 -20.11 -22.17
CA ASP A 286 2.74 -21.56 -22.05
C ASP A 286 4.23 -21.96 -22.01
N ALA A 287 5.05 -21.36 -22.89
CA ALA A 287 6.50 -21.57 -22.86
C ALA A 287 7.11 -21.02 -21.57
N LEU A 288 6.71 -19.83 -21.13
CA LEU A 288 7.17 -19.24 -19.86
C LEU A 288 6.81 -20.14 -18.68
N LEU A 289 5.59 -20.64 -18.63
CA LEU A 289 5.12 -21.53 -17.57
C LEU A 289 5.92 -22.83 -17.58
N SER A 290 6.10 -23.45 -18.75
CA SER A 290 6.90 -24.67 -18.92
C SER A 290 8.36 -24.47 -18.50
N THR A 291 9.01 -23.40 -18.97
CA THR A 291 10.41 -23.08 -18.64
C THR A 291 10.60 -22.77 -17.17
N ARG A 292 9.72 -21.95 -16.57
CA ARG A 292 9.87 -21.52 -15.18
C ARG A 292 9.45 -22.58 -14.16
N THR A 293 8.64 -23.56 -14.57
CA THR A 293 8.30 -24.72 -13.72
C THR A 293 9.17 -25.95 -13.96
N ALA A 294 10.15 -25.86 -14.87
CA ALA A 294 11.14 -26.90 -15.07
C ALA A 294 11.88 -27.16 -13.76
N LYS A 295 12.11 -28.44 -13.43
CA LYS A 295 12.68 -28.85 -12.14
C LYS A 295 13.98 -28.13 -11.80
N ASP A 296 14.86 -27.99 -12.79
CA ASP A 296 16.19 -27.41 -12.63
C ASP A 296 16.18 -25.87 -12.70
N ALA A 297 15.03 -25.25 -12.99
CA ALA A 297 14.92 -23.79 -13.06
C ALA A 297 14.86 -23.14 -11.67
N HIS A 298 14.42 -23.89 -10.64
CA HIS A 298 14.23 -23.39 -9.27
C HIS A 298 13.47 -22.03 -9.23
N ASP A 299 12.49 -21.88 -10.11
CA ASP A 299 11.76 -20.62 -10.29
C ASP A 299 10.32 -20.76 -9.77
N LEU A 300 9.52 -21.63 -10.37
CA LEU A 300 8.15 -21.93 -9.95
C LEU A 300 7.99 -23.43 -9.63
N PHE A 301 7.13 -23.75 -8.68
CA PHE A 301 6.97 -25.13 -8.19
C PHE A 301 5.90 -25.91 -8.97
N GLY A 302 4.63 -25.62 -8.67
CA GLY A 302 3.46 -26.22 -9.31
C GLY A 302 2.40 -25.14 -9.51
N VAL A 303 1.82 -25.11 -10.71
CA VAL A 303 0.86 -24.09 -11.12
C VAL A 303 -0.27 -24.74 -11.88
N VAL A 304 -1.50 -24.35 -11.53
CA VAL A 304 -2.71 -24.66 -12.30
C VAL A 304 -3.44 -23.36 -12.58
N CYS A 305 -3.96 -23.19 -13.79
CA CYS A 305 -4.71 -21.99 -14.14
C CYS A 305 -5.80 -22.27 -15.18
N ALA A 306 -6.82 -21.41 -15.18
CA ALA A 306 -7.93 -21.47 -16.11
C ALA A 306 -8.55 -20.08 -16.33
N ALA A 307 -9.13 -19.87 -17.50
CA ALA A 307 -9.98 -18.73 -17.80
C ALA A 307 -11.21 -19.15 -18.60
N VAL A 308 -12.33 -18.49 -18.30
CA VAL A 308 -13.65 -18.72 -18.88
C VAL A 308 -14.21 -17.42 -19.44
N ASP A 309 -15.02 -17.54 -20.49
CA ASP A 309 -15.81 -16.43 -21.02
C ASP A 309 -17.18 -16.33 -20.32
N ALA A 310 -17.99 -15.33 -20.71
CA ALA A 310 -19.30 -15.04 -20.12
C ALA A 310 -20.38 -16.12 -20.35
N SER A 311 -20.07 -17.18 -21.11
CA SER A 311 -20.92 -18.37 -21.21
C SER A 311 -20.54 -19.45 -20.20
N GLY A 312 -19.42 -19.27 -19.48
CA GLY A 312 -18.80 -20.30 -18.65
C GLY A 312 -17.90 -21.25 -19.44
N THR A 313 -17.67 -21.01 -20.73
CA THR A 313 -16.81 -21.86 -21.55
C THR A 313 -15.34 -21.62 -21.22
N VAL A 314 -14.63 -22.69 -20.85
CA VAL A 314 -13.18 -22.65 -20.62
C VAL A 314 -12.47 -22.46 -21.95
N PHE A 315 -11.83 -21.31 -22.13
CA PHE A 315 -11.07 -21.02 -23.35
C PHE A 315 -9.57 -21.13 -23.18
N TYR A 316 -9.12 -21.07 -21.94
CA TYR A 316 -7.73 -21.24 -21.60
C TYR A 316 -7.64 -22.06 -20.32
N LYS A 317 -6.74 -23.04 -20.32
CA LYS A 317 -6.37 -23.81 -19.14
C LYS A 317 -4.96 -24.35 -19.31
N ASN A 318 -4.18 -24.37 -18.23
CA ASN A 318 -2.85 -24.94 -18.25
C ASN A 318 -2.47 -25.48 -16.86
N GLN A 319 -1.56 -26.45 -16.83
CA GLN A 319 -0.94 -27.01 -15.64
C GLN A 319 0.55 -27.22 -15.94
N ALA A 320 1.44 -26.88 -15.01
CA ALA A 320 2.85 -27.17 -15.17
C ALA A 320 3.58 -27.27 -13.84
N GLY A 321 4.72 -27.95 -13.86
CA GLY A 321 5.53 -28.21 -12.68
C GLY A 321 5.12 -29.47 -11.93
N ARG A 322 5.56 -29.55 -10.68
CA ARG A 322 5.42 -30.73 -9.84
C ARG A 322 4.43 -30.46 -8.71
N ARG A 323 3.80 -31.53 -8.21
CA ARG A 323 2.84 -31.43 -7.09
C ARG A 323 3.46 -31.63 -5.70
N SER A 324 4.63 -32.25 -5.62
CA SER A 324 5.26 -32.67 -4.36
C SER A 324 6.77 -32.51 -4.41
N LEU A 325 7.40 -32.21 -3.27
CA LEU A 325 8.86 -32.20 -3.15
C LEU A 325 9.46 -33.60 -3.26
N SER A 326 8.70 -34.61 -2.87
CA SER A 326 9.12 -36.02 -2.82
C SER A 326 8.98 -36.76 -4.15
N SER A 327 8.37 -36.15 -5.15
CA SER A 327 8.05 -36.78 -6.43
C SER A 327 8.24 -35.84 -7.60
N ASP A 328 8.70 -36.39 -8.73
CA ASP A 328 8.80 -35.68 -10.00
C ASP A 328 7.53 -35.79 -10.86
N GLU A 329 6.44 -36.34 -10.30
CA GLU A 329 5.15 -36.39 -10.97
C GLU A 329 4.65 -34.98 -11.33
N SER A 330 4.22 -34.85 -12.58
CA SER A 330 3.55 -33.65 -13.07
C SER A 330 2.28 -33.38 -12.25
N ILE A 331 2.05 -32.11 -11.95
CA ILE A 331 0.84 -31.67 -11.26
C ILE A 331 -0.41 -31.99 -12.09
N PRO A 332 -1.47 -32.59 -11.52
CA PRO A 332 -2.72 -32.81 -12.25
C PRO A 332 -3.54 -31.50 -12.37
N TYR A 333 -4.36 -31.37 -13.41
CA TYR A 333 -5.19 -30.16 -13.65
C TYR A 333 -6.19 -29.91 -12.52
N ASP A 334 -6.67 -30.98 -11.92
CA ASP A 334 -7.61 -30.95 -10.82
C ASP A 334 -6.90 -30.89 -9.46
N ALA A 335 -5.61 -30.54 -9.41
CA ALA A 335 -4.83 -30.52 -8.16
C ALA A 335 -5.58 -29.79 -7.03
N PHE A 336 -5.58 -30.44 -5.87
CA PHE A 336 -6.27 -29.98 -4.68
C PHE A 336 -5.35 -29.11 -3.84
N PHE A 337 -5.79 -27.92 -3.43
CA PHE A 337 -4.94 -26.95 -2.74
C PHE A 337 -5.71 -26.17 -1.69
N SER A 338 -4.96 -25.55 -0.76
CA SER A 338 -5.53 -24.62 0.22
C SER A 338 -5.77 -23.25 -0.41
N CYS A 339 -7.00 -22.73 -0.31
CA CYS A 339 -7.43 -21.54 -1.03
C CYS A 339 -7.02 -20.24 -0.34
N TYR A 340 -6.87 -20.26 0.98
CA TYR A 340 -6.74 -19.04 1.79
C TYR A 340 -7.79 -18.00 1.38
N SER A 341 -7.35 -16.79 1.08
CA SER A 341 -8.23 -15.66 0.83
C SER A 341 -9.00 -15.71 -0.50
N VAL A 342 -8.76 -16.73 -1.34
CA VAL A 342 -9.64 -17.03 -2.49
C VAL A 342 -11.00 -17.58 -2.03
N SER A 343 -11.14 -18.03 -0.77
CA SER A 343 -12.44 -18.41 -0.22
C SER A 343 -13.38 -17.22 0.04
N LYS A 344 -12.83 -16.00 0.17
CA LYS A 344 -13.59 -14.79 0.50
C LYS A 344 -14.71 -14.44 -0.48
N PRO A 345 -14.52 -14.48 -1.82
CA PRO A 345 -15.62 -14.30 -2.76
C PRO A 345 -16.74 -15.34 -2.59
N LEU A 346 -16.43 -16.60 -2.24
CA LEU A 346 -17.46 -17.62 -2.03
C LEU A 346 -18.30 -17.35 -0.78
N THR A 347 -17.65 -16.92 0.31
CA THR A 347 -18.35 -16.51 1.54
C THR A 347 -19.16 -15.24 1.31
N THR A 348 -18.65 -14.32 0.50
CA THR A 348 -19.38 -13.11 0.09
C THR A 348 -20.65 -13.48 -0.70
N ILE A 349 -20.54 -14.38 -1.69
CA ILE A 349 -21.71 -14.89 -2.43
C ILE A 349 -22.73 -15.52 -1.48
N SER A 350 -22.27 -16.33 -0.53
CA SER A 350 -23.15 -16.98 0.46
C SER A 350 -23.92 -15.96 1.31
N ALA A 351 -23.25 -14.88 1.74
CA ALA A 351 -23.89 -13.79 2.48
C ALA A 351 -24.89 -13.01 1.61
N LEU A 352 -24.54 -12.75 0.34
CA LEU A 352 -25.41 -12.05 -0.59
C LEU A 352 -26.63 -12.87 -1.00
N GLN A 353 -26.53 -14.20 -1.06
CA GLN A 353 -27.70 -15.07 -1.20
C GLN A 353 -28.65 -14.94 -0.01
N CYS A 354 -28.13 -14.74 1.22
CA CYS A 354 -28.98 -14.44 2.38
C CYS A 354 -29.67 -13.08 2.24
N VAL A 355 -28.99 -12.08 1.66
CA VAL A 355 -29.58 -10.77 1.33
C VAL A 355 -30.70 -10.92 0.30
N GLU A 356 -30.48 -11.65 -0.80
CA GLU A 356 -31.49 -11.86 -1.83
C GLU A 356 -32.74 -12.61 -1.33
N ARG A 357 -32.57 -13.44 -0.30
CA ARG A 357 -33.64 -14.17 0.39
C ARG A 357 -34.35 -13.33 1.46
N GLY A 358 -33.91 -12.09 1.69
CA GLY A 358 -34.48 -11.20 2.70
C GLY A 358 -34.21 -11.64 4.14
N LEU A 359 -33.17 -12.44 4.38
CA LEU A 359 -32.80 -12.88 5.74
C LEU A 359 -32.04 -11.79 6.50
N ILE A 360 -31.37 -10.89 5.79
CA ILE A 360 -30.63 -9.74 6.34
C ILE A 360 -30.44 -8.69 5.24
N GLY A 361 -30.44 -7.41 5.58
CA GLY A 361 -30.00 -6.31 4.71
C GLY A 361 -28.49 -6.10 4.77
N LEU A 362 -27.92 -5.42 3.77
CA LEU A 362 -26.48 -5.06 3.80
C LEU A 362 -26.14 -4.12 4.97
N ASP A 363 -27.08 -3.29 5.38
CA ASP A 363 -26.88 -2.22 6.37
C ASP A 363 -27.64 -2.45 7.68
N ASP A 364 -28.22 -3.65 7.85
CA ASP A 364 -28.90 -4.04 9.09
C ASP A 364 -27.90 -4.23 10.24
N ASP A 365 -28.34 -3.94 11.46
CA ASP A 365 -27.56 -4.15 12.68
C ASP A 365 -27.35 -5.65 12.94
N LEU A 366 -26.10 -6.08 12.98
CA LEU A 366 -25.73 -7.48 13.21
C LEU A 366 -25.75 -7.90 14.68
N SER A 367 -25.99 -7.00 15.64
CA SER A 367 -25.85 -7.28 17.07
C SER A 367 -26.73 -8.43 17.57
N GLY A 368 -27.93 -8.60 17.00
CA GLY A 368 -28.82 -9.71 17.32
C GLY A 368 -28.37 -11.07 16.76
N HIS A 369 -27.56 -11.06 15.72
CA HIS A 369 -27.08 -12.27 15.03
C HIS A 369 -25.66 -12.65 15.44
N LEU A 370 -24.82 -11.65 15.75
CA LEU A 370 -23.41 -11.78 16.14
C LEU A 370 -23.16 -10.99 17.44
N PRO A 371 -23.74 -11.40 18.59
CA PRO A 371 -23.57 -10.70 19.85
C PRO A 371 -22.11 -10.58 20.31
N GLU A 372 -21.24 -11.50 19.87
CA GLU A 372 -19.81 -11.46 20.15
C GLU A 372 -19.13 -10.23 19.54
N LEU A 373 -19.58 -9.77 18.36
CA LEU A 373 -19.07 -8.57 17.71
C LEU A 373 -19.61 -7.29 18.34
N ALA A 374 -20.86 -7.30 18.79
CA ALA A 374 -21.51 -6.15 19.42
C ALA A 374 -20.78 -5.71 20.70
N GLN A 375 -20.13 -6.64 21.38
CA GLN A 375 -19.43 -6.42 22.65
C GLN A 375 -17.97 -6.00 22.48
N GLN A 376 -17.44 -5.96 21.25
CA GLN A 376 -16.02 -5.67 21.03
C GLN A 376 -15.70 -4.18 21.17
N PRO A 377 -14.78 -3.80 22.07
CA PRO A 377 -14.35 -2.42 22.21
C PRO A 377 -13.42 -2.00 21.06
N ILE A 378 -13.26 -0.69 20.90
CA ILE A 378 -12.18 -0.10 20.11
C ILE A 378 -10.91 -0.04 20.96
N ILE A 379 -9.80 -0.62 20.50
CA ILE A 379 -8.51 -0.65 21.20
C ILE A 379 -7.54 0.37 20.63
N SER A 380 -6.78 1.03 21.51
CA SER A 380 -5.64 1.87 21.17
C SER A 380 -4.49 1.67 22.15
N ALA A 381 -3.27 2.08 21.76
CA ALA A 381 -2.13 2.11 22.66
C ALA A 381 -2.13 3.42 23.45
N ALA A 382 -2.12 3.34 24.78
CA ALA A 382 -2.01 4.48 25.67
C ALA A 382 -0.55 4.99 25.75
N ALA A 383 -0.38 6.23 26.20
CA ALA A 383 0.94 6.88 26.28
C ALA A 383 1.91 6.20 27.26
N ASP A 384 1.38 5.52 28.29
CA ASP A 384 2.14 4.73 29.26
C ASP A 384 2.47 3.32 28.76
N GLY A 385 2.09 3.00 27.51
CA GLY A 385 2.26 1.69 26.91
C GLY A 385 1.14 0.71 27.26
N SER A 386 0.14 1.04 28.08
CA SER A 386 -1.01 0.16 28.35
C SER A 386 -2.02 0.14 27.18
N PHE A 387 -3.04 -0.71 27.27
CA PHE A 387 -4.16 -0.70 26.33
C PHE A 387 -5.26 0.23 26.82
N SER A 388 -5.73 1.12 25.95
CA SER A 388 -6.95 1.89 26.16
C SER A 388 -8.10 1.27 25.35
N TYR A 389 -9.30 1.24 25.95
CA TYR A 389 -10.50 0.70 25.33
C TYR A 389 -11.62 1.74 25.35
N GLU A 390 -12.27 1.91 24.20
CA GLU A 390 -13.48 2.69 24.08
C GLU A 390 -14.66 1.81 23.66
N PRO A 391 -15.87 2.01 24.22
CA PRO A 391 -17.06 1.35 23.71
C PRO A 391 -17.31 1.76 22.27
N ALA A 392 -17.64 0.77 21.45
CA ALA A 392 -18.13 1.01 20.11
C ALA A 392 -19.44 1.79 20.10
N LYS A 393 -19.55 2.76 19.20
CA LYS A 393 -20.73 3.63 19.06
C LYS A 393 -21.60 3.25 17.86
N LYS A 394 -21.01 2.63 16.84
CA LYS A 394 -21.73 2.19 15.63
C LYS A 394 -21.95 0.67 15.62
N ALA A 395 -23.17 0.27 15.28
CA ALA A 395 -23.49 -1.12 14.97
C ALA A 395 -22.68 -1.60 13.76
N LEU A 396 -22.26 -2.86 13.80
CA LEU A 396 -21.68 -3.52 12.63
C LEU A 396 -22.79 -3.94 11.69
N THR A 397 -22.49 -3.89 10.39
CA THR A 397 -23.40 -4.28 9.32
C THR A 397 -22.72 -5.31 8.43
N LEU A 398 -23.49 -6.02 7.62
CA LEU A 398 -22.91 -6.97 6.66
C LEU A 398 -21.99 -6.24 5.66
N ARG A 399 -22.33 -5.02 5.23
CA ARG A 399 -21.49 -4.19 4.38
C ARG A 399 -20.13 -3.93 5.01
N HIS A 400 -20.07 -3.63 6.31
CA HIS A 400 -18.81 -3.44 7.02
C HIS A 400 -17.94 -4.69 7.00
N LEU A 401 -18.56 -5.88 7.14
CA LEU A 401 -17.83 -7.15 7.08
C LEU A 401 -17.29 -7.44 5.68
N LEU A 402 -18.14 -7.31 4.65
CA LEU A 402 -17.78 -7.64 3.26
C LEU A 402 -16.79 -6.65 2.62
N THR A 403 -16.58 -5.50 3.25
CA THR A 403 -15.66 -4.44 2.77
C THR A 403 -14.42 -4.27 3.63
N HIS A 404 -14.23 -5.06 4.70
CA HIS A 404 -13.13 -4.91 5.65
C HIS A 404 -13.06 -3.51 6.32
N THR A 405 -14.22 -2.91 6.56
CA THR A 405 -14.37 -1.62 7.26
C THR A 405 -14.93 -1.78 8.67
N SER A 406 -14.95 -3.01 9.20
CA SER A 406 -15.47 -3.33 10.53
C SER A 406 -14.58 -2.87 11.69
N GLY A 407 -13.28 -2.66 11.43
CA GLY A 407 -12.25 -2.44 12.45
C GLY A 407 -11.53 -3.72 12.90
N LEU A 408 -11.97 -4.90 12.45
CA LEU A 408 -11.31 -6.17 12.74
C LEU A 408 -10.01 -6.32 11.96
N ALA A 409 -8.98 -6.85 12.62
CA ALA A 409 -7.68 -7.16 12.01
C ALA A 409 -7.30 -8.61 12.30
N TYR A 410 -6.49 -9.20 11.42
CA TYR A 410 -5.79 -10.43 11.77
C TYR A 410 -4.63 -10.09 12.72
N ASP A 411 -4.56 -10.79 13.84
CA ASP A 411 -3.51 -10.58 14.85
C ASP A 411 -2.09 -10.79 14.31
N GLY A 412 -1.88 -11.70 13.36
CA GLY A 412 -0.58 -11.92 12.72
C GLY A 412 -0.17 -10.82 11.76
N SER A 413 -1.06 -9.87 11.45
CA SER A 413 -0.81 -8.76 10.54
C SER A 413 -0.87 -7.39 11.21
N HIS A 414 -1.29 -7.30 12.47
CA HIS A 414 -1.43 -6.02 13.16
C HIS A 414 -0.77 -6.03 14.55
N PRO A 415 0.27 -5.20 14.79
CA PRO A 415 1.10 -5.28 16.00
C PRO A 415 0.31 -5.05 17.28
N LEU A 416 -0.68 -4.14 17.28
CA LEU A 416 -1.50 -3.87 18.46
C LEU A 416 -2.34 -5.09 18.87
N ILE A 417 -2.91 -5.80 17.89
CA ILE A 417 -3.76 -6.96 18.16
C ILE A 417 -2.92 -8.19 18.51
N SER A 418 -1.76 -8.37 17.86
CA SER A 418 -0.77 -9.37 18.26
C SER A 418 -0.34 -9.18 19.71
N ARG A 419 -0.04 -7.94 20.10
CA ARG A 419 0.38 -7.58 21.45
C ARG A 419 -0.74 -7.83 22.46
N TRP A 420 -1.96 -7.38 22.13
CA TRP A 420 -3.15 -7.63 22.94
C TRP A 420 -3.29 -9.12 23.24
N ARG A 421 -3.28 -9.98 22.22
CA ARG A 421 -3.44 -11.42 22.42
C ARG A 421 -2.37 -12.00 23.34
N LYS A 422 -1.12 -11.63 23.11
CA LYS A 422 0.01 -12.10 23.92
C LYS A 422 -0.14 -11.68 25.39
N GLU A 423 -0.46 -10.41 25.64
CA GLU A 423 -0.48 -9.84 26.99
C GLU A 423 -1.77 -10.16 27.77
N THR A 424 -2.92 -10.26 27.10
CA THR A 424 -4.21 -10.49 27.78
C THR A 424 -4.64 -11.95 27.79
N GLN A 425 -4.21 -12.75 26.80
CA GLN A 425 -4.58 -14.16 26.71
C GLN A 425 -3.39 -15.11 26.90
N GLY A 426 -2.15 -14.63 26.85
CA GLY A 426 -0.96 -15.50 26.92
C GLY A 426 -0.80 -16.38 25.68
N LEU A 427 -1.43 -16.02 24.56
CA LEU A 427 -1.46 -16.82 23.33
C LEU A 427 -0.67 -16.16 22.18
N PRO A 428 -0.05 -16.95 21.30
CA PRO A 428 0.52 -16.44 20.05
C PRO A 428 -0.59 -16.03 19.07
N PRO A 429 -0.27 -15.30 17.97
CA PRO A 429 -1.23 -14.98 16.92
C PRO A 429 -1.99 -16.22 16.41
N MET A 430 -3.31 -16.08 16.23
CA MET A 430 -4.24 -17.17 15.89
C MET A 430 -4.91 -16.98 14.52
N TRP A 431 -4.47 -16.02 13.70
CA TRP A 431 -5.07 -15.69 12.40
C TRP A 431 -5.21 -16.82 11.37
N LYS A 432 -4.68 -18.03 11.64
CA LYS A 432 -4.86 -19.23 10.81
C LYS A 432 -5.35 -20.44 11.60
N CYS A 433 -5.98 -20.26 12.76
CA CYS A 433 -6.55 -21.39 13.48
C CYS A 433 -7.98 -21.65 13.01
N GLY A 434 -8.39 -22.92 13.14
CA GLY A 434 -9.71 -23.39 12.77
C GLY A 434 -10.76 -23.27 13.89
N ASP A 435 -10.54 -22.44 14.91
CA ASP A 435 -11.51 -22.14 15.97
C ASP A 435 -11.91 -20.67 15.86
N LEU A 436 -13.06 -20.42 15.21
CA LEU A 436 -13.44 -19.09 14.75
C LEU A 436 -13.62 -18.13 15.92
N LEU A 437 -14.35 -18.55 16.96
CA LEU A 437 -14.66 -17.68 18.09
C LEU A 437 -13.40 -17.37 18.90
N GLN A 438 -12.51 -18.34 19.12
CA GLN A 438 -11.26 -18.11 19.84
C GLN A 438 -10.31 -17.20 19.07
N ALA A 439 -10.21 -17.41 17.75
CA ALA A 439 -9.28 -16.66 16.90
C ALA A 439 -9.74 -15.23 16.68
N TYR A 440 -11.02 -15.01 16.39
CA TYR A 440 -11.45 -13.77 15.75
C TYR A 440 -12.31 -12.87 16.65
N SER A 441 -12.51 -13.26 17.91
CA SER A 441 -13.10 -12.40 18.96
C SER A 441 -12.07 -11.42 19.53
N THR A 442 -11.49 -10.58 18.67
CA THR A 442 -10.50 -9.57 19.03
C THR A 442 -11.14 -8.18 19.21
N PRO A 443 -10.51 -7.24 19.93
CA PRO A 443 -10.89 -5.83 19.90
C PRO A 443 -10.72 -5.25 18.50
N ARG A 444 -11.46 -4.17 18.21
CA ARG A 444 -11.45 -3.49 16.92
C ARG A 444 -10.52 -2.29 16.95
N LEU A 445 -9.93 -1.94 15.81
CA LEU A 445 -8.97 -0.83 15.72
C LEU A 445 -9.62 0.54 15.55
N PHE A 446 -10.85 0.58 15.06
CA PHE A 446 -11.59 1.80 14.76
C PHE A 446 -13.09 1.51 14.66
N GLU A 447 -13.90 2.58 14.71
CA GLU A 447 -15.35 2.50 14.53
C GLU A 447 -15.74 2.03 13.13
N ALA A 448 -16.81 1.25 13.05
CA ALA A 448 -17.27 0.69 11.79
C ALA A 448 -17.49 1.80 10.72
N GLY A 449 -16.93 1.57 9.53
CA GLY A 449 -17.00 2.48 8.38
C GLY A 449 -16.04 3.67 8.40
N GLU A 450 -15.22 3.86 9.44
CA GLU A 450 -14.33 5.03 9.53
C GLU A 450 -12.96 4.84 8.88
N SER A 451 -12.54 3.60 8.69
CA SER A 451 -11.26 3.23 8.09
C SER A 451 -11.37 1.86 7.43
N TRP A 452 -10.28 1.40 6.85
CA TRP A 452 -10.15 0.08 6.25
C TRP A 452 -8.95 -0.65 6.85
N GLN A 453 -9.15 -1.94 7.17
CA GLN A 453 -8.11 -2.83 7.64
C GLN A 453 -8.45 -4.25 7.22
N TYR A 454 -7.51 -4.90 6.52
CA TYR A 454 -7.65 -6.31 6.20
C TYR A 454 -7.64 -7.17 7.47
N GLY A 455 -8.58 -8.11 7.57
CA GLY A 455 -8.81 -8.84 8.82
C GLY A 455 -9.90 -9.89 8.76
N SER A 456 -10.33 -10.34 9.92
CA SER A 456 -11.21 -11.50 10.12
C SER A 456 -12.70 -11.29 9.80
N SER A 457 -13.01 -10.24 9.04
CA SER A 457 -14.40 -9.85 8.79
C SER A 457 -15.21 -10.90 8.01
N ILE A 458 -14.53 -11.64 7.12
CA ILE A 458 -15.21 -12.62 6.26
C ILE A 458 -15.49 -13.93 7.00
N GLU A 459 -14.70 -14.27 8.02
CA GLU A 459 -14.96 -15.36 8.94
C GLU A 459 -16.27 -15.11 9.69
N TRP A 460 -16.47 -13.90 10.20
CA TRP A 460 -17.72 -13.48 10.82
C TRP A 460 -18.91 -13.47 9.85
N ALA A 461 -18.70 -13.06 8.59
CA ALA A 461 -19.74 -13.17 7.56
C ALA A 461 -20.14 -14.63 7.29
N GLY A 462 -19.17 -15.56 7.33
CA GLY A 462 -19.43 -16.99 7.24
C GLY A 462 -20.26 -17.53 8.41
N LEU A 463 -19.94 -17.11 9.64
CA LEU A 463 -20.74 -17.45 10.83
C LEU A 463 -22.14 -16.86 10.78
N LEU A 464 -22.29 -15.63 10.26
CA LEU A 464 -23.60 -15.02 10.04
C LEU A 464 -24.46 -15.85 9.09
N VAL A 465 -23.91 -16.28 7.95
CA VAL A 465 -24.59 -17.18 7.00
C VAL A 465 -25.05 -18.45 7.72
N SER A 466 -24.17 -19.07 8.51
CA SER A 466 -24.52 -20.25 9.30
C SER A 466 -25.72 -20.00 10.22
N ARG A 467 -25.68 -18.92 11.02
CA ARG A 467 -26.74 -18.59 11.99
C ARG A 467 -28.07 -18.23 11.33
N LEU A 468 -28.05 -17.47 10.25
CA LEU A 468 -29.25 -17.13 9.47
C LEU A 468 -29.91 -18.37 8.84
N ASN A 469 -29.15 -19.45 8.64
CA ASN A 469 -29.63 -20.70 8.07
C ASN A 469 -29.71 -21.83 9.13
N GLY A 470 -30.09 -21.47 10.37
CA GLY A 470 -30.40 -22.44 11.42
C GLY A 470 -29.18 -23.12 12.05
N GLY A 471 -28.01 -22.48 12.00
CA GLY A 471 -26.75 -23.02 12.54
C GLY A 471 -26.08 -24.05 11.62
N LYS A 472 -26.51 -24.15 10.37
CA LYS A 472 -25.88 -25.04 9.37
C LYS A 472 -24.42 -24.65 9.14
N PRO A 473 -23.46 -25.60 9.12
CA PRO A 473 -22.06 -25.28 8.79
C PRO A 473 -21.93 -24.59 7.42
N LEU A 474 -21.01 -23.63 7.30
CA LEU A 474 -20.85 -22.83 6.09
C LEU A 474 -20.49 -23.71 4.88
N GLY A 475 -19.66 -24.73 5.06
CA GLY A 475 -19.30 -25.69 4.01
C GLY A 475 -20.51 -26.46 3.49
N GLN A 476 -21.44 -26.83 4.37
CA GLN A 476 -22.70 -27.46 3.95
C GLN A 476 -23.60 -26.46 3.20
N TYR A 477 -23.65 -25.21 3.65
CA TYR A 477 -24.38 -24.16 2.93
C TYR A 477 -23.80 -23.96 1.52
N MET A 478 -22.47 -23.84 1.38
CA MET A 478 -21.81 -23.67 0.07
C MET A 478 -22.01 -24.88 -0.83
N GLU A 479 -21.94 -26.10 -0.28
CA GLU A 479 -22.22 -27.34 -1.01
C GLU A 479 -23.63 -27.31 -1.64
N GLU A 480 -24.64 -26.89 -0.88
CA GLU A 480 -26.02 -26.84 -1.37
C GLU A 480 -26.31 -25.67 -2.31
N ASN A 481 -25.70 -24.51 -2.08
CA ASN A 481 -26.12 -23.24 -2.71
C ASN A 481 -25.08 -22.64 -3.67
N ILE A 482 -23.87 -23.20 -3.73
CA ILE A 482 -22.79 -22.76 -4.62
C ILE A 482 -22.28 -23.94 -5.46
N PHE A 483 -21.78 -25.00 -4.82
CA PHE A 483 -21.08 -26.05 -5.53
C PHE A 483 -22.00 -26.94 -6.35
N ARG A 484 -23.08 -27.46 -5.74
CA ARG A 484 -24.03 -28.32 -6.45
C ARG A 484 -24.73 -27.63 -7.63
N PRO A 485 -25.22 -26.38 -7.54
CA PRO A 485 -25.77 -25.66 -8.69
C PRO A 485 -24.82 -25.54 -9.88
N LEU A 486 -23.51 -25.49 -9.62
CA LEU A 486 -22.47 -25.38 -10.64
C LEU A 486 -21.83 -26.74 -11.02
N GLY A 487 -22.27 -27.84 -10.40
CA GLY A 487 -21.63 -29.15 -10.57
C GLY A 487 -20.16 -29.18 -10.14
N ALA A 488 -19.81 -28.44 -9.09
CA ALA A 488 -18.52 -28.53 -8.40
C ALA A 488 -18.60 -29.59 -7.29
N THR A 489 -17.56 -30.41 -7.11
CA THR A 489 -17.60 -31.60 -6.23
C THR A 489 -16.36 -31.80 -5.35
N ASP A 490 -15.29 -31.06 -5.62
CA ASP A 490 -13.95 -31.27 -5.08
C ASP A 490 -13.54 -30.10 -4.16
N SER A 491 -14.51 -29.47 -3.49
CA SER A 491 -14.33 -28.34 -2.57
C SER A 491 -14.77 -28.70 -1.15
N THR A 492 -13.99 -28.35 -0.13
CA THR A 492 -14.34 -28.64 1.28
C THR A 492 -13.54 -27.79 2.28
N PHE A 493 -14.11 -27.54 3.45
CA PHE A 493 -13.39 -27.00 4.61
C PHE A 493 -12.68 -28.09 5.46
N HIS A 494 -13.00 -29.36 5.23
CA HIS A 494 -12.49 -30.49 6.01
C HIS A 494 -11.76 -31.50 5.11
N PRO A 495 -10.54 -31.17 4.64
CA PRO A 495 -9.80 -31.99 3.67
C PRO A 495 -9.45 -33.38 4.22
N ASN A 496 -9.31 -33.54 5.54
CA ASN A 496 -9.11 -34.83 6.21
C ASN A 496 -10.23 -35.85 5.95
N LEU A 497 -11.44 -35.38 5.65
CA LEU A 497 -12.59 -36.23 5.35
C LEU A 497 -12.67 -36.62 3.86
N LYS A 498 -11.69 -36.18 3.04
CA LYS A 498 -11.66 -36.39 1.57
C LYS A 498 -10.33 -37.04 1.13
N PRO A 499 -10.05 -38.30 1.52
CA PRO A 499 -8.78 -38.96 1.22
C PRO A 499 -8.48 -39.07 -0.28
N ASN A 500 -9.50 -39.10 -1.15
CA ASN A 500 -9.30 -39.11 -2.60
C ASN A 500 -8.77 -37.77 -3.14
N LEU A 501 -9.18 -36.64 -2.55
CA LEU A 501 -8.68 -35.32 -2.95
C LEU A 501 -7.25 -35.12 -2.46
N GLN A 502 -6.94 -35.59 -1.24
CA GLN A 502 -5.60 -35.52 -0.66
C GLN A 502 -4.54 -36.23 -1.53
N LYS A 503 -4.89 -37.30 -2.24
CA LYS A 503 -3.98 -37.99 -3.19
C LYS A 503 -3.49 -37.09 -4.33
N ARG A 504 -4.26 -36.07 -4.70
CA ARG A 504 -3.96 -35.13 -5.78
C ARG A 504 -3.57 -33.75 -5.25
N ARG A 505 -3.17 -33.66 -3.97
CA ARG A 505 -2.80 -32.39 -3.35
C ARG A 505 -1.56 -31.79 -3.98
N LEU A 506 -1.64 -30.49 -4.25
CA LEU A 506 -0.49 -29.63 -4.47
C LEU A 506 0.07 -29.24 -3.10
N GLU A 507 1.28 -29.72 -2.80
CA GLU A 507 1.99 -29.38 -1.56
C GLU A 507 2.30 -27.89 -1.49
N MET A 508 2.18 -27.34 -0.29
CA MET A 508 2.68 -26.00 -0.02
C MET A 508 4.17 -26.07 0.29
N VAL A 509 4.96 -25.24 -0.40
CA VAL A 509 6.41 -25.19 -0.30
C VAL A 509 6.89 -23.81 0.08
N GLY A 510 7.95 -23.74 0.88
CA GLY A 510 8.71 -22.53 1.15
C GLY A 510 9.80 -22.32 0.10
N ARG A 511 10.07 -21.05 -0.25
CA ARG A 511 11.28 -20.68 -0.99
C ARG A 511 12.45 -20.57 -0.03
N ASN A 512 13.53 -21.29 -0.32
CA ASN A 512 14.74 -21.29 0.49
C ASN A 512 15.74 -20.20 0.05
N SER A 513 16.81 -20.00 0.82
CA SER A 513 17.85 -18.98 0.57
C SER A 513 18.70 -19.22 -0.68
N GLU A 514 18.68 -20.42 -1.24
CA GLU A 514 19.36 -20.79 -2.49
C GLU A 514 18.40 -20.76 -3.68
N GLU A 515 17.26 -20.06 -3.55
CA GLU A 515 16.20 -19.94 -4.56
C GLU A 515 15.45 -21.24 -4.90
N GLY A 516 15.74 -22.36 -4.22
CA GLY A 516 15.04 -23.64 -4.33
C GLY A 516 13.78 -23.74 -3.46
N PHE A 517 13.24 -24.96 -3.34
CA PHE A 517 12.01 -25.25 -2.58
C PHE A 517 12.27 -26.20 -1.41
N GLU A 518 11.63 -25.91 -0.27
CA GLU A 518 11.64 -26.71 0.95
C GLU A 518 10.22 -26.87 1.51
N PRO A 519 9.96 -27.78 2.47
CA PRO A 519 8.65 -27.87 3.10
C PRO A 519 8.23 -26.53 3.70
N ALA A 520 7.00 -26.09 3.45
CA ALA A 520 6.52 -24.83 4.00
C ALA A 520 6.54 -24.89 5.55
N PRO A 521 7.05 -23.85 6.23
CA PRO A 521 6.98 -23.76 7.68
C PRO A 521 5.56 -23.95 8.21
N GLU A 522 5.39 -24.68 9.32
CA GLU A 522 4.07 -25.00 9.88
C GLU A 522 3.20 -23.76 10.15
N HIS A 523 3.83 -22.65 10.55
CA HIS A 523 3.14 -21.39 10.80
C HIS A 523 2.54 -20.76 9.54
N TRP A 524 2.78 -21.29 8.34
CA TRP A 524 2.07 -20.90 7.11
C TRP A 524 0.86 -21.78 6.82
N LEU A 525 0.80 -22.99 7.36
CA LEU A 525 -0.23 -23.97 7.06
C LEU A 525 -1.53 -23.66 7.81
N TYR A 526 -2.65 -24.00 7.18
CA TYR A 526 -3.97 -23.98 7.80
C TYR A 526 -4.30 -25.39 8.33
N PRO A 527 -4.83 -25.54 9.55
CA PRO A 527 -5.10 -26.83 10.15
C PRO A 527 -6.16 -27.61 9.36
N GLU A 528 -5.87 -28.87 9.07
CA GLU A 528 -6.77 -29.74 8.28
C GLU A 528 -7.93 -30.31 9.11
N ASP A 529 -7.80 -30.26 10.43
CA ASP A 529 -8.77 -30.65 11.45
C ASP A 529 -9.45 -29.41 12.07
N ALA A 530 -9.55 -28.32 11.31
CA ALA A 530 -10.27 -27.12 11.73
C ALA A 530 -11.66 -27.45 12.28
N LYS A 531 -11.97 -26.90 13.46
CA LYS A 531 -13.23 -27.09 14.18
C LYS A 531 -14.40 -26.38 13.49
N ASP A 532 -14.16 -25.18 12.98
CA ASP A 532 -15.15 -24.32 12.33
C ASP A 532 -14.80 -24.06 10.85
N ASP A 533 -15.83 -23.90 10.03
CA ASP A 533 -15.71 -23.50 8.62
C ASP A 533 -15.34 -22.01 8.51
N CYS A 534 -14.05 -21.70 8.62
CA CYS A 534 -13.57 -20.31 8.56
C CYS A 534 -13.60 -19.76 7.13
N GLY A 535 -14.69 -19.07 6.79
CA GLY A 535 -14.99 -18.62 5.42
C GLY A 535 -13.96 -17.71 4.73
N GLY A 536 -13.06 -17.07 5.47
CA GLY A 536 -12.03 -16.21 4.88
C GLY A 536 -10.70 -16.90 4.53
N LEU A 537 -10.46 -18.14 5.01
CA LEU A 537 -9.17 -18.83 4.86
C LEU A 537 -9.26 -20.36 4.67
N GLY A 538 -10.25 -21.02 5.27
CA GLY A 538 -10.20 -22.46 5.54
C GLY A 538 -10.63 -23.39 4.39
N LEU A 539 -10.96 -22.85 3.22
CA LEU A 539 -11.43 -23.67 2.09
C LEU A 539 -10.24 -24.37 1.40
N PHE A 540 -10.44 -25.62 1.02
CA PHE A 540 -9.62 -26.36 0.08
C PHE A 540 -10.45 -26.67 -1.16
N SER A 541 -9.83 -26.56 -2.34
CA SER A 541 -10.54 -26.70 -3.61
C SER A 541 -9.57 -27.00 -4.77
N THR A 542 -10.07 -26.92 -6.00
CA THR A 542 -9.37 -27.13 -7.25
C THR A 542 -9.65 -25.95 -8.20
N VAL A 543 -8.76 -25.70 -9.16
CA VAL A 543 -9.03 -24.68 -10.21
C VAL A 543 -10.32 -25.00 -11.00
N PRO A 544 -10.58 -26.24 -11.43
CA PRO A 544 -11.83 -26.61 -12.10
C PRO A 544 -13.11 -26.22 -11.36
N ASP A 545 -13.12 -26.29 -10.03
CA ASP A 545 -14.30 -25.93 -9.23
C ASP A 545 -14.39 -24.44 -8.98
N LEU A 546 -13.29 -23.81 -8.54
CA LEU A 546 -13.29 -22.38 -8.24
C LEU A 546 -13.55 -21.53 -9.49
N ILE A 547 -13.04 -21.91 -10.67
CA ILE A 547 -13.28 -21.15 -11.91
C ILE A 547 -14.75 -21.16 -12.33
N LYS A 548 -15.53 -22.18 -11.96
CA LYS A 548 -16.99 -22.18 -12.20
C LYS A 548 -17.67 -21.11 -11.34
N VAL A 549 -17.27 -20.99 -10.07
CA VAL A 549 -17.84 -20.00 -9.14
C VAL A 549 -17.45 -18.58 -9.54
N ILE A 550 -16.15 -18.35 -9.78
CA ILE A 550 -15.64 -17.04 -10.21
C ILE A 550 -16.18 -16.69 -11.62
N GLY A 551 -16.30 -17.68 -12.50
CA GLY A 551 -16.88 -17.55 -13.84
C GLY A 551 -18.36 -17.18 -13.84
N ASP A 552 -19.14 -17.68 -12.89
CA ASP A 552 -20.56 -17.32 -12.75
C ASP A 552 -20.74 -15.81 -12.53
N LEU A 553 -19.82 -15.16 -11.82
CA LEU A 553 -19.83 -13.70 -11.64
C LEU A 553 -19.57 -12.92 -12.94
N ALA A 554 -18.88 -13.52 -13.92
CA ALA A 554 -18.68 -12.95 -15.25
C ALA A 554 -19.83 -13.29 -16.22
N SER A 555 -20.71 -14.24 -15.85
CA SER A 555 -21.72 -14.80 -16.74
C SER A 555 -22.77 -13.78 -17.16
N THR A 556 -23.27 -13.94 -18.38
CA THR A 556 -24.48 -13.23 -18.84
C THR A 556 -25.76 -13.81 -18.25
N SER A 557 -25.70 -15.06 -17.76
CA SER A 557 -26.81 -15.78 -17.13
C SER A 557 -26.31 -16.43 -15.83
N PRO A 558 -25.98 -15.64 -14.80
CA PRO A 558 -25.47 -16.16 -13.54
C PRO A 558 -26.53 -17.00 -12.83
N VAL A 559 -26.10 -18.07 -12.16
CA VAL A 559 -26.99 -18.96 -11.39
C VAL A 559 -26.90 -18.74 -9.89
N LEU A 560 -25.82 -18.13 -9.38
CA LEU A 560 -25.61 -17.99 -7.94
C LEU A 560 -26.24 -16.74 -7.33
N LEU A 561 -26.26 -15.64 -8.08
CA LEU A 561 -26.74 -14.32 -7.66
C LEU A 561 -27.45 -13.63 -8.82
N LYS A 562 -28.39 -12.73 -8.51
CA LYS A 562 -28.99 -11.82 -9.48
C LYS A 562 -27.95 -10.84 -10.02
N LEU A 563 -28.15 -10.39 -11.26
CA LEU A 563 -27.25 -9.44 -11.93
C LEU A 563 -27.05 -8.16 -11.11
N ASP A 564 -28.12 -7.56 -10.58
CA ASP A 564 -28.03 -6.33 -9.76
C ASP A 564 -27.17 -6.52 -8.50
N THR A 565 -27.22 -7.72 -7.91
CA THR A 565 -26.40 -8.07 -6.75
C THR A 565 -24.92 -8.17 -7.13
N ILE A 566 -24.63 -8.78 -8.28
CA ILE A 566 -23.26 -8.86 -8.82
C ILE A 566 -22.74 -7.47 -9.21
N GLU A 567 -23.58 -6.59 -9.77
CA GLU A 567 -23.22 -5.20 -10.06
C GLU A 567 -22.88 -4.42 -8.79
N THR A 568 -23.61 -4.68 -7.72
CA THR A 568 -23.29 -4.13 -6.40
C THR A 568 -21.92 -4.65 -5.91
N MET A 569 -21.59 -5.93 -6.13
CA MET A 569 -20.26 -6.47 -5.78
C MET A 569 -19.12 -5.76 -6.48
N THR A 570 -19.31 -5.38 -7.75
CA THR A 570 -18.28 -4.71 -8.55
C THR A 570 -18.32 -3.18 -8.44
N THR A 571 -19.19 -2.63 -7.59
CA THR A 571 -19.28 -1.18 -7.36
C THR A 571 -18.43 -0.80 -6.14
N PRO A 572 -17.59 0.26 -6.21
CA PRO A 572 -16.83 0.72 -5.05
C PRO A 572 -17.71 1.12 -3.87
N GLN A 573 -17.37 0.64 -2.68
CA GLN A 573 -18.20 0.74 -1.48
C GLN A 573 -17.71 1.79 -0.47
N PHE A 574 -16.52 2.36 -0.65
CA PHE A 574 -15.97 3.31 0.31
C PHE A 574 -16.55 4.71 0.10
N GLU A 575 -16.95 5.34 1.21
CA GLU A 575 -17.48 6.70 1.21
C GLU A 575 -16.40 7.78 1.38
N SER A 576 -15.21 7.40 1.86
CA SER A 576 -14.15 8.33 2.24
C SER A 576 -12.82 8.03 1.57
N HIS A 577 -12.13 9.10 1.14
CA HIS A 577 -10.78 9.03 0.57
C HIS A 577 -9.75 8.35 1.48
N PHE A 578 -9.96 8.42 2.81
CA PHE A 578 -9.06 7.81 3.80
C PHE A 578 -9.06 6.26 3.73
N MET A 579 -10.23 5.65 3.48
CA MET A 579 -10.32 4.20 3.29
C MET A 579 -9.54 3.75 2.05
N TYR A 580 -9.63 4.50 0.95
CA TYR A 580 -8.84 4.24 -0.25
C TYR A 580 -7.33 4.34 0.03
N GLN A 581 -6.89 5.31 0.85
CA GLN A 581 -5.46 5.46 1.19
C GLN A 581 -4.90 4.29 2.02
N ASN A 582 -5.72 3.59 2.81
CA ASN A 582 -5.30 2.42 3.56
C ASN A 582 -5.31 1.15 2.70
N LEU A 583 -6.14 1.11 1.66
CA LEU A 583 -6.17 0.04 0.67
C LEU A 583 -4.93 0.04 -0.25
N ILE A 584 -4.36 1.20 -0.57
CA ILE A 584 -3.28 1.35 -1.57
C ILE A 584 -2.02 0.51 -1.24
N GLY A 585 -1.84 0.04 0.01
CA GLY A 585 -0.72 -0.84 0.38
C GLY A 585 -1.05 -2.33 0.51
N GLU A 586 -2.32 -2.73 0.38
CA GLU A 586 -2.83 -3.98 0.95
C GLU A 586 -3.55 -4.88 -0.07
N GLY A 587 -3.12 -4.85 -1.33
CA GLY A 587 -3.67 -5.74 -2.34
C GLY A 587 -2.78 -5.93 -3.56
N PRO A 588 -3.07 -6.98 -4.35
CA PRO A 588 -2.27 -7.38 -5.52
C PRO A 588 -2.16 -6.31 -6.63
N ILE A 589 -2.77 -5.14 -6.56
CA ILE A 589 -2.87 -4.21 -7.71
C ILE A 589 -2.42 -2.79 -7.35
N ALA A 590 -2.11 -2.55 -6.07
CA ALA A 590 -2.10 -1.19 -5.54
C ALA A 590 -0.71 -0.53 -5.46
N GLU A 591 0.32 -1.16 -6.04
CA GLU A 591 1.71 -0.70 -5.90
C GLU A 591 2.06 0.57 -6.67
N ASP A 592 1.28 0.95 -7.69
CA ASP A 592 1.59 2.14 -8.50
C ASP A 592 1.33 3.46 -7.76
N GLY A 593 0.89 3.40 -6.50
CA GLY A 593 0.69 4.56 -5.63
C GLY A 593 -0.46 5.48 -6.09
N SER A 594 -1.21 5.09 -7.11
CA SER A 594 -2.28 5.90 -7.69
C SER A 594 -3.66 5.46 -7.17
N MET A 595 -4.62 6.39 -7.12
CA MET A 595 -6.02 6.09 -6.79
C MET A 595 -6.77 5.38 -7.93
N ASN A 596 -6.21 4.28 -8.45
CA ASN A 596 -6.78 3.52 -9.56
C ASN A 596 -7.65 2.34 -9.09
N VAL A 597 -7.78 2.12 -7.78
CA VAL A 597 -8.53 0.99 -7.20
C VAL A 597 -9.51 1.44 -6.12
N GLY A 598 -10.60 0.69 -5.97
CA GLY A 598 -11.52 0.73 -4.85
C GLY A 598 -11.77 -0.65 -4.28
N PHE A 599 -12.71 -0.75 -3.34
CA PHE A 599 -13.11 -2.04 -2.76
C PHE A 599 -14.60 -2.26 -2.99
N GLY A 600 -14.93 -3.37 -3.64
CA GLY A 600 -16.29 -3.85 -3.85
C GLY A 600 -16.76 -4.71 -2.68
N LEU A 601 -17.82 -5.49 -2.87
CA LEU A 601 -18.17 -6.52 -1.90
C LEU A 601 -17.33 -7.77 -2.19
N GLY A 602 -16.40 -8.08 -1.29
CA GLY A 602 -15.57 -9.29 -1.35
C GLY A 602 -14.23 -9.16 -2.09
N GLY A 603 -13.85 -7.99 -2.61
CA GLY A 603 -12.55 -7.81 -3.27
C GLY A 603 -12.28 -6.39 -3.78
N VAL A 604 -11.09 -6.20 -4.37
CA VAL A 604 -10.68 -4.94 -5.00
C VAL A 604 -11.35 -4.79 -6.36
N VAL A 605 -11.74 -3.55 -6.68
CA VAL A 605 -12.30 -3.15 -7.97
C VAL A 605 -11.38 -2.14 -8.62
N THR A 606 -10.96 -2.38 -9.87
CA THR A 606 -10.21 -1.39 -10.65
C THR A 606 -11.13 -0.26 -11.14
N LEU A 607 -10.74 0.99 -10.88
CA LEU A 607 -11.47 2.20 -11.28
C LEU A 607 -10.99 2.75 -12.62
N LYS A 608 -9.78 2.37 -13.03
CA LYS A 608 -9.13 2.64 -14.32
C LYS A 608 -8.39 1.40 -14.79
N ASP A 609 -7.95 1.42 -16.05
CA ASP A 609 -7.02 0.41 -16.55
C ASP A 609 -5.70 0.50 -15.76
N THR A 610 -5.21 -0.65 -15.31
CA THR A 610 -3.87 -0.84 -14.73
C THR A 610 -3.02 -1.65 -15.70
N VAL A 611 -1.73 -1.82 -15.39
CA VAL A 611 -0.82 -2.66 -16.20
C VAL A 611 -1.37 -4.07 -16.40
N ASN A 612 -1.95 -4.66 -15.35
CA ASN A 612 -2.39 -6.05 -15.35
C ASN A 612 -3.88 -6.20 -15.68
N LEU A 613 -4.72 -5.24 -15.29
CA LEU A 613 -6.16 -5.41 -15.27
C LEU A 613 -6.89 -4.20 -15.85
N PRO A 614 -7.89 -4.41 -16.71
CA PRO A 614 -8.73 -3.35 -17.22
C PRO A 614 -9.61 -2.77 -16.11
N LYS A 615 -10.16 -1.58 -16.33
CA LYS A 615 -11.18 -0.95 -15.50
C LYS A 615 -12.38 -1.89 -15.27
N ASN A 616 -13.04 -1.73 -14.12
CA ASN A 616 -14.21 -2.50 -13.68
C ASN A 616 -13.92 -4.00 -13.48
N THR A 617 -12.69 -4.33 -13.09
CA THR A 617 -12.31 -5.70 -12.74
C THR A 617 -12.40 -5.88 -11.24
N LEU A 618 -13.18 -6.87 -10.80
CA LEU A 618 -13.20 -7.35 -9.42
C LEU A 618 -12.16 -8.47 -9.25
N THR A 619 -11.39 -8.44 -8.18
CA THR A 619 -10.21 -9.31 -8.03
C THR A 619 -9.69 -9.32 -6.60
N TRP A 620 -9.03 -10.42 -6.23
CA TRP A 620 -8.30 -10.58 -4.98
C TRP A 620 -7.24 -11.67 -5.14
N GLY A 621 -6.48 -11.94 -4.07
CA GLY A 621 -5.45 -12.96 -4.03
C GLY A 621 -5.63 -13.96 -2.89
N GLY A 622 -4.83 -15.02 -2.92
CA GLY A 622 -4.61 -15.95 -1.83
C GLY A 622 -3.13 -15.97 -1.44
N MET A 623 -2.87 -16.13 -0.14
CA MET A 623 -1.55 -16.05 0.50
C MET A 623 -0.45 -16.81 -0.26
N PRO A 624 -0.62 -18.10 -0.65
CA PRO A 624 0.44 -18.83 -1.32
C PRO A 624 0.38 -18.65 -2.85
N HIS A 625 0.28 -17.39 -3.29
CA HIS A 625 0.26 -16.94 -4.68
C HIS A 625 -0.88 -17.51 -5.53
N LEU A 626 -2.11 -17.36 -5.04
CA LEU A 626 -3.31 -17.50 -5.87
C LEU A 626 -3.81 -16.13 -6.31
N ALA A 627 -4.41 -16.04 -7.48
CA ALA A 627 -5.03 -14.82 -7.96
C ALA A 627 -6.23 -15.14 -8.85
N TRP A 628 -7.23 -14.26 -8.81
CA TRP A 628 -8.39 -14.35 -9.69
C TRP A 628 -8.82 -12.97 -10.18
N LEU A 629 -9.50 -12.94 -11.33
CA LEU A 629 -10.10 -11.73 -11.89
C LEU A 629 -11.49 -12.05 -12.42
N VAL A 630 -12.39 -11.07 -12.33
CA VAL A 630 -13.71 -11.05 -12.97
C VAL A 630 -13.89 -9.69 -13.63
N ASN A 631 -14.12 -9.67 -14.94
CA ASN A 631 -14.52 -8.47 -15.65
C ASN A 631 -15.76 -8.76 -16.49
N ARG A 632 -16.93 -8.30 -16.01
CA ARG A 632 -18.21 -8.50 -16.69
C ARG A 632 -18.31 -7.77 -18.03
N HIS A 633 -17.68 -6.60 -18.16
CA HIS A 633 -17.72 -5.82 -19.41
C HIS A 633 -16.97 -6.52 -20.54
N LEU A 634 -15.85 -7.17 -20.22
CA LEU A 634 -15.12 -8.02 -21.15
C LEU A 634 -15.65 -9.46 -21.21
N GLY A 635 -16.58 -9.81 -20.31
CA GLY A 635 -17.15 -11.14 -20.22
C GLY A 635 -16.10 -12.22 -19.93
N VAL A 636 -15.18 -11.97 -18.99
CA VAL A 636 -14.07 -12.86 -18.68
C VAL A 636 -13.87 -13.06 -17.18
N ALA A 637 -13.54 -14.29 -16.81
CA ALA A 637 -12.98 -14.62 -15.50
C ALA A 637 -11.72 -15.47 -15.64
N GLY A 638 -10.79 -15.32 -14.71
CA GLY A 638 -9.54 -16.08 -14.67
C GLY A 638 -9.17 -16.45 -13.24
N LEU A 639 -8.50 -17.60 -13.09
CA LEU A 639 -7.96 -18.09 -11.81
C LEU A 639 -6.62 -18.77 -12.06
N LEU A 640 -5.63 -18.41 -11.23
CA LEU A 640 -4.35 -19.10 -11.13
C LEU A 640 -4.13 -19.53 -9.68
N ALA A 641 -3.66 -20.76 -9.50
CA ALA A 641 -3.30 -21.32 -8.21
C ALA A 641 -1.85 -21.81 -8.22
N SER A 642 -1.08 -21.33 -7.25
CA SER A 642 0.16 -21.94 -6.79
C SER A 642 0.07 -22.23 -5.29
N GLN A 643 1.12 -22.80 -4.70
CA GLN A 643 1.23 -23.04 -3.26
C GLN A 643 2.65 -22.71 -2.75
N VAL A 644 3.21 -21.56 -3.14
CA VAL A 644 4.56 -21.11 -2.73
C VAL A 644 4.46 -20.04 -1.66
N VAL A 645 5.28 -20.14 -0.60
CA VAL A 645 5.44 -19.14 0.48
C VAL A 645 6.93 -18.73 0.61
N PRO A 646 7.27 -17.57 1.22
CA PRO A 646 6.41 -16.59 1.88
C PRO A 646 5.56 -15.77 0.89
N PRO A 647 4.45 -15.15 1.33
CA PRO A 647 3.74 -14.15 0.53
C PRO A 647 4.69 -13.06 0.02
N GLY A 648 4.48 -12.56 -1.19
CA GLY A 648 5.35 -11.55 -1.78
C GLY A 648 6.56 -12.11 -2.52
N ASP A 649 6.61 -13.43 -2.75
CA ASP A 649 7.66 -14.05 -3.56
C ASP A 649 7.65 -13.47 -4.98
N ALA A 650 8.70 -12.71 -5.32
CA ALA A 650 8.80 -11.95 -6.57
C ALA A 650 8.58 -12.82 -7.83
N LYS A 651 9.08 -14.06 -7.82
CA LYS A 651 8.94 -15.00 -8.94
C LYS A 651 7.48 -15.41 -9.16
N SER A 652 6.80 -15.81 -8.10
CA SER A 652 5.38 -16.18 -8.13
C SER A 652 4.48 -14.97 -8.44
N ASN A 653 4.85 -13.80 -7.94
CA ASN A 653 4.23 -12.52 -8.19
C ASN A 653 4.30 -12.08 -9.66
N SER A 654 5.47 -12.23 -10.28
CA SER A 654 5.65 -12.00 -11.72
C SER A 654 4.77 -12.92 -12.57
N LEU A 655 4.67 -14.21 -12.21
CA LEU A 655 3.81 -15.17 -12.92
C LEU A 655 2.34 -14.74 -12.89
N ILE A 656 1.85 -14.30 -11.73
CA ILE A 656 0.46 -13.82 -11.62
C ILE A 656 0.23 -12.64 -12.57
N SER A 657 1.11 -11.65 -12.58
CA SER A 657 1.00 -10.50 -13.48
C SER A 657 0.90 -10.93 -14.95
N TYR A 658 1.77 -11.85 -15.36
CA TYR A 658 1.76 -12.42 -16.72
C TYR A 658 0.47 -13.17 -17.04
N PHE A 659 -0.05 -13.95 -16.11
CA PHE A 659 -1.31 -14.66 -16.29
C PHE A 659 -2.49 -13.70 -16.45
N LEU A 660 -2.59 -12.68 -15.59
CA LEU A 660 -3.67 -11.68 -15.66
C LEU A 660 -3.65 -10.94 -17.01
N GLN A 661 -2.47 -10.51 -17.46
CA GLN A 661 -2.31 -9.85 -18.76
C GLN A 661 -2.70 -10.79 -19.92
N GLU A 662 -2.32 -12.07 -19.86
CA GLU A 662 -2.63 -13.04 -20.91
C GLU A 662 -4.14 -13.32 -21.02
N VAL A 663 -4.82 -13.48 -19.88
CA VAL A 663 -6.29 -13.65 -19.85
C VAL A 663 -6.99 -12.45 -20.48
N VAL A 664 -6.60 -11.22 -20.11
CA VAL A 664 -7.17 -9.99 -20.66
C VAL A 664 -6.88 -9.85 -22.15
N ARG A 665 -5.66 -10.20 -22.58
CA ARG A 665 -5.26 -10.16 -24.00
C ARG A 665 -6.12 -11.11 -24.84
N GLN A 666 -6.28 -12.36 -24.41
CA GLN A 666 -7.11 -13.34 -25.11
C GLN A 666 -8.58 -12.94 -25.12
N ALA A 667 -9.11 -12.38 -24.02
CA ALA A 667 -10.48 -11.89 -23.96
C ALA A 667 -10.73 -10.76 -24.98
N ARG A 668 -9.83 -9.77 -25.06
CA ARG A 668 -9.93 -8.66 -26.03
C ARG A 668 -9.90 -9.15 -27.48
N GLN A 669 -9.07 -10.13 -27.81
CA GLN A 669 -9.01 -10.72 -29.15
C GLN A 669 -10.32 -11.40 -29.57
N ARG A 670 -11.04 -11.99 -28.61
CA ARG A 670 -12.32 -12.65 -28.86
C ARG A 670 -13.48 -11.68 -29.07
N VAL A 671 -13.42 -10.49 -28.48
CA VAL A 671 -14.41 -9.42 -28.70
C VAL A 671 -14.21 -8.71 -30.05
N SER A 672 -12.99 -8.74 -30.60
CA SER A 672 -12.68 -8.15 -31.91
C SER A 672 -13.00 -9.02 -33.13
N LEU A 673 -13.35 -10.29 -32.90
CA LEU A 673 -13.77 -11.27 -33.90
C LEU A 673 -15.29 -11.42 -33.87
#